data_AF-A0A3M5R3G2-F1
#
_entry.id   AF-A0A3M5R3G2-F1
#
_cell.length_a   1.000
_cell.length_b   1.000
_cell.length_c   1.000
_cell.angle_alpha   90.00
_cell.angle_beta   90.00
_cell.angle_gamma   90.00
#
_symmetry.space_group_name_H-M   'P 1'
#
loop_
_entity.id
_entity.type
_entity.pdbx_description
1 polymer ?
#
loop_
_entity_poly.entity_id
_entity_poly.type
_entity_poly.pdbx_seq_one_letter_code
_entity_poly.pdbx_strand_id
1 'polypeptide(L)'
;MPITPEALYIQLGQFITEMPDLRNHGWNNPEGQRWLGRATVLVEAAGDLVDALNFKTTAQNLSSNPYIPGHDAAVQRMTAILYRALARAEMEAPAALRNSFIPTGEPYTALSAVGRALGNASQSIFIIDPYADANLLDEYVLQAREGVSIRILADTKGVKPGLCMAKKPAVAEIIPLTEEGTPRPRLHKLIIQNFRSIGSIPVEIELDDIVVLVGANNAGKSSILRAYEIVMSHGSSAGKLTIHDFPNGVVEREALPTIELQTIVFSNAPGERWLGVRANGEFLIRERWIWDSPAKDPVRQGFDVQKGDWDAQVPWGAPNVANARRPRPHRIDAFASPDAQASEIVNLIGSLLKERVQLIKSDPNQERSDYELVIEKIKALQTKAVEATEAEVASIELEITKYLDRLFPNHHVKFDAKPELDIEKAYTPFKTTADLLMGPKDGYLSGIANQGSGARRTLLWAALKYLSEAKDSEGTRPHVLLLDEPEICLHPSAIREARAVLYDLPQTGNWQVMITSHSPIFIDLSKDNTTIVRVYRGEGNEVESTTLYRPTRAKLDDDDKKNLKMLNVCDPYVNEFFFGGRQIIVEGDTEYTAFSIIRDMYLDEYKDVQIIRARGKGIIPSLAKVLLQFSKQFTILHDTDSPLTGAGKGNPAWGMNGTIASVLKLDNAEGRVRLVACRTCFETALFGIESKDEKPYRAFVRIQNDAESAEKVKALLDYLLDASKPKPGNCLEWTAIEQLEEAG
;
A
#
# COMPACT_ATOMS: atom_id res chain seq x y z
N MET A 1 45.01 2.05 35.16
CA MET A 1 45.82 1.70 33.97
C MET A 1 45.60 2.78 32.93
N PRO A 2 46.63 3.22 32.19
CA PRO A 2 46.42 4.11 31.05
C PRO A 2 45.49 3.42 30.04
N ILE A 3 44.48 4.13 29.55
CA ILE A 3 43.57 3.63 28.52
C ILE A 3 44.41 3.41 27.26
N THR A 4 44.31 2.24 26.64
CA THR A 4 45.05 1.99 25.39
C THR A 4 44.46 2.83 24.25
N PRO A 5 45.25 3.22 23.24
CA PRO A 5 44.75 4.01 22.11
C PRO A 5 43.52 3.39 21.42
N GLU A 6 43.46 2.05 21.35
CA GLU A 6 42.31 1.31 20.83
C GLU A 6 41.06 1.50 21.69
N ALA A 7 41.21 1.30 23.01
CA ALA A 7 40.12 1.44 23.96
C ALA A 7 39.63 2.89 24.01
N LEU A 8 40.53 3.85 23.88
CA LEU A 8 40.20 5.28 23.89
C LEU A 8 39.42 5.68 22.63
N TYR A 9 39.84 5.23 21.45
CA TYR A 9 39.14 5.51 20.20
C TYR A 9 37.71 4.92 20.19
N ILE A 10 37.55 3.66 20.62
CA ILE A 10 36.24 3.00 20.72
C ILE A 10 35.35 3.72 21.75
N GLN A 11 35.90 4.05 22.93
CA GLN A 11 35.14 4.74 23.97
C GLN A 11 34.71 6.14 23.53
N LEU A 12 35.58 6.93 22.91
CA LEU A 12 35.24 8.26 22.38
C LEU A 12 34.16 8.19 21.31
N GLY A 13 34.24 7.22 20.40
CA GLY A 13 33.22 7.00 19.37
C GLY A 13 31.85 6.73 19.98
N GLN A 14 31.73 5.65 20.77
CA GLN A 14 30.46 5.29 21.44
C GLN A 14 29.91 6.43 22.30
N PHE A 15 30.80 7.16 22.96
CA PHE A 15 30.43 8.26 23.83
C PHE A 15 29.82 9.47 23.08
N ILE A 16 30.28 9.73 21.85
CA ILE A 16 29.70 10.76 20.97
C ILE A 16 28.29 10.36 20.49
N THR A 17 28.01 9.07 20.24
CA THR A 17 26.64 8.62 19.90
C THR A 17 25.65 8.73 21.05
N GLU A 18 26.13 8.69 22.29
CA GLU A 18 25.33 8.90 23.50
C GLU A 18 25.17 10.39 23.85
N MET A 19 25.60 11.32 22.99
CA MET A 19 25.55 12.75 23.29
C MET A 19 24.11 13.22 23.49
N PRO A 20 23.75 13.75 24.68
CA PRO A 20 22.43 14.30 24.93
C PRO A 20 22.21 15.56 24.09
N ASP A 21 20.96 15.97 23.89
CA ASP A 21 20.64 17.19 23.18
C ASP A 21 21.10 18.43 23.97
N LEU A 22 22.36 18.83 23.79
CA LEU A 22 22.97 19.94 24.49
C LEU A 22 22.33 21.29 24.12
N ARG A 23 21.71 21.40 22.93
CA ARG A 23 21.03 22.62 22.49
C ARG A 23 19.72 22.82 23.25
N ASN A 24 18.96 21.75 23.47
CA ASN A 24 17.70 21.77 24.22
C ASN A 24 17.86 21.45 25.72
N HIS A 25 18.93 21.92 26.34
CA HIS A 25 19.19 21.76 27.78
C HIS A 25 19.29 20.32 28.31
N GLY A 26 19.61 19.33 27.46
CA GLY A 26 19.80 17.92 27.85
C GLY A 26 20.94 17.68 28.84
N TRP A 27 21.75 18.70 29.13
CA TRP A 27 22.77 18.71 30.19
C TRP A 27 22.21 19.00 31.60
N ASN A 28 21.00 19.55 31.71
CA ASN A 28 20.39 20.01 32.97
C ASN A 28 19.59 18.90 33.68
N ASN A 29 20.13 17.69 33.69
CA ASN A 29 19.60 16.56 34.44
C ASN A 29 20.78 15.66 34.91
N PRO A 30 20.56 14.71 35.82
CA PRO A 30 21.63 13.87 36.35
C PRO A 30 22.40 13.08 35.28
N GLU A 31 21.73 12.66 34.22
CA GLU A 31 22.36 11.91 33.11
C GLU A 31 23.26 12.81 32.26
N GLY A 32 22.80 14.02 31.94
CA GLY A 32 23.56 15.03 31.22
C GLY A 32 24.77 15.54 31.99
N GLN A 33 24.64 15.75 33.31
CA GLN A 33 25.79 16.10 34.16
C GLN A 33 26.81 14.96 34.23
N ARG A 34 26.34 13.71 34.33
CA ARG A 34 27.19 12.52 34.29
C ARG A 34 27.90 12.39 32.95
N TRP A 35 27.22 12.70 31.85
CA TRP A 35 27.81 12.73 30.51
C TRP A 35 28.91 13.80 30.42
N LEU A 36 28.66 15.05 30.82
CA LEU A 36 29.69 16.11 30.81
C LEU A 36 30.96 15.75 31.60
N GLY A 37 30.78 15.08 32.75
CA GLY A 37 31.90 14.56 33.55
C GLY A 37 32.73 13.51 32.81
N ARG A 38 32.07 12.53 32.18
CA ARG A 38 32.75 11.48 31.39
C ARG A 38 33.46 12.06 30.16
N ALA A 39 32.82 13.01 29.49
CA ALA A 39 33.37 13.69 28.31
C ALA A 39 34.72 14.36 28.62
N THR A 40 34.79 15.07 29.75
CA THR A 40 36.01 15.75 30.20
C THR A 40 37.17 14.77 30.39
N VAL A 41 36.91 13.62 31.03
CA VAL A 41 37.93 12.58 31.28
C VAL A 41 38.42 11.95 29.97
N LEU A 42 37.53 11.73 29.00
CA LEU A 42 37.89 11.15 27.71
C LEU A 42 38.69 12.13 26.84
N VAL A 43 38.36 13.42 26.88
CA VAL A 43 39.15 14.47 26.20
C VAL A 43 40.52 14.62 26.84
N GLU A 44 40.62 14.57 28.18
CA GLU A 44 41.90 14.54 28.89
C GLU A 44 42.76 13.33 28.50
N ALA A 45 42.14 12.15 28.36
CA ALA A 45 42.83 10.93 27.96
C ALA A 45 43.34 10.97 26.50
N ALA A 46 42.74 11.80 25.63
CA ALA A 46 43.19 12.00 24.24
C ALA A 46 44.44 12.89 24.10
N GLY A 47 45.02 13.34 25.22
CA GLY A 47 46.38 13.89 25.25
C GLY A 47 46.53 15.37 24.89
N ASP A 48 45.44 16.13 24.71
CA ASP A 48 45.49 17.58 24.53
C ASP A 48 44.98 18.33 25.78
N LEU A 49 45.93 18.84 26.57
CA LEU A 49 45.65 19.54 27.81
C LEU A 49 44.88 20.86 27.59
N VAL A 50 45.05 21.50 26.43
CA VAL A 50 44.40 22.77 26.08
C VAL A 50 42.94 22.51 25.73
N ASP A 51 42.67 21.50 24.90
CA ASP A 51 41.31 21.09 24.54
C ASP A 51 40.55 20.58 25.77
N ALA A 52 41.19 19.81 26.66
CA ALA A 52 40.59 19.39 27.92
C ALA A 52 40.20 20.55 28.83
N LEU A 53 41.11 21.53 29.01
CA LEU A 53 40.85 22.72 29.84
C LEU A 53 39.72 23.58 29.24
N ASN A 54 39.72 23.76 27.92
CA ASN A 54 38.66 24.48 27.20
C ASN A 54 37.31 23.76 27.30
N PHE A 55 37.29 22.44 27.17
CA PHE A 55 36.06 21.65 27.30
C PHE A 55 35.49 21.77 28.72
N LYS A 56 36.33 21.59 29.74
CA LYS A 56 35.96 21.69 31.15
C LYS A 56 35.40 23.07 31.50
N THR A 57 36.07 24.14 31.06
CA THR A 57 35.63 25.52 31.31
C THR A 57 34.31 25.82 30.59
N THR A 58 34.15 25.33 29.36
CA THR A 58 32.91 25.51 28.58
C THR A 58 31.74 24.74 29.22
N ALA A 59 31.97 23.50 29.66
CA ALA A 59 30.97 22.68 30.34
C ALA A 59 30.51 23.28 31.68
N GLN A 60 31.44 23.85 32.46
CA GLN A 60 31.14 24.54 33.73
C GLN A 60 30.34 25.84 33.52
N ASN A 61 30.65 26.58 32.46
CA ASN A 61 29.90 27.77 32.09
C ASN A 61 28.49 27.41 31.59
N LEU A 62 28.35 26.29 30.89
CA LEU A 62 27.06 25.74 30.47
C LEU A 62 26.19 25.39 31.68
N SER A 63 26.78 24.74 32.70
CA SER A 63 26.04 24.27 33.88
C SER A 63 25.67 25.34 34.90
N SER A 64 26.27 26.54 34.83
CA SER A 64 26.09 27.60 35.83
C SER A 64 25.01 28.64 35.48
N ASN A 65 24.62 28.83 34.22
CA ASN A 65 23.50 29.72 33.86
C ASN A 65 22.89 29.41 32.46
N PRO A 66 21.61 28.99 32.37
CA PRO A 66 20.97 28.61 31.10
C PRO A 66 20.59 29.77 30.16
N TYR A 67 20.80 31.04 30.56
CA TYR A 67 20.41 32.24 29.77
C TYR A 67 21.58 33.06 29.22
N ILE A 68 22.79 32.49 29.12
CA ILE A 68 23.94 33.23 28.57
C ILE A 68 23.83 33.34 27.04
N PRO A 69 23.98 34.54 26.44
CA PRO A 69 24.16 34.69 24.99
C PRO A 69 25.38 33.90 24.49
N GLY A 70 25.17 32.97 23.55
CA GLY A 70 26.25 32.14 23.00
C GLY A 70 26.18 30.64 23.34
N HIS A 71 25.03 30.14 23.79
CA HIS A 71 24.77 28.71 24.04
C HIS A 71 25.14 27.82 22.84
N ASP A 72 24.70 28.19 21.64
CA ASP A 72 25.04 27.45 20.41
C ASP A 72 26.54 27.45 20.13
N ALA A 73 27.23 28.56 20.41
CA ALA A 73 28.69 28.66 20.25
C ALA A 73 29.44 27.84 21.31
N ALA A 74 28.86 27.63 22.50
CA ALA A 74 29.42 26.74 23.52
C ALA A 74 29.24 25.26 23.12
N VAL A 75 28.04 24.87 22.66
CA VAL A 75 27.76 23.53 22.15
C VAL A 75 28.67 23.22 20.95
N GLN A 76 28.75 24.11 19.97
CA GLN A 76 29.64 23.93 18.81
C GLN A 76 31.12 23.78 19.22
N ARG A 77 31.61 24.58 20.17
CA ARG A 77 32.99 24.46 20.68
C ARG A 77 33.23 23.11 21.35
N MET A 78 32.31 22.67 22.19
CA MET A 78 32.40 21.36 22.87
C MET A 78 32.36 20.20 21.87
N THR A 79 31.46 20.25 20.89
CA THR A 79 31.39 19.25 19.82
C THR A 79 32.70 19.22 19.03
N ALA A 80 33.23 20.37 18.62
CA ALA A 80 34.50 20.44 17.88
C ALA A 80 35.67 19.82 18.68
N ILE A 81 35.74 20.06 19.99
CA ILE A 81 36.77 19.46 20.85
C ILE A 81 36.63 17.92 20.91
N LEU A 82 35.41 17.40 21.04
CA LEU A 82 35.16 15.95 21.05
C LEU A 82 35.58 15.28 19.75
N TYR A 83 35.25 15.88 18.60
CA TYR A 83 35.68 15.35 17.30
C TYR A 83 37.19 15.45 17.08
N ARG A 84 37.86 16.49 17.60
CA ARG A 84 39.33 16.55 17.61
C ARG A 84 39.95 15.47 18.50
N ALA A 85 39.37 15.23 19.67
CA ALA A 85 39.81 14.15 20.56
C ALA A 85 39.64 12.77 19.89
N LEU A 86 38.50 12.53 19.23
CA LEU A 86 38.25 11.32 18.45
C LEU A 86 39.29 11.15 17.33
N ALA A 87 39.57 12.21 16.56
CA ALA A 87 40.54 12.16 15.46
C ALA A 87 41.98 11.88 15.96
N ARG A 88 42.36 12.39 17.13
CA ARG A 88 43.65 12.06 17.75
C ARG A 88 43.72 10.61 18.18
N ALA A 89 42.69 10.13 18.88
CA ALA A 89 42.59 8.74 19.28
C ALA A 89 42.60 7.80 18.07
N GLU A 90 41.98 8.20 16.96
CA GLU A 90 42.02 7.46 15.69
C GLU A 90 43.44 7.37 15.10
N MET A 91 44.17 8.48 15.09
CA MET A 91 45.54 8.51 14.57
C MET A 91 46.49 7.62 15.38
N GLU A 92 46.25 7.48 16.68
CA GLU A 92 47.01 6.61 17.57
C GLU A 92 46.54 5.16 17.57
N ALA A 93 45.32 4.88 17.09
CA ALA A 93 44.80 3.54 16.95
C ALA A 93 45.48 2.76 15.79
N PRO A 94 45.60 1.42 15.91
CA PRO A 94 46.07 0.54 14.85
C PRO A 94 45.35 0.78 13.53
N ALA A 95 46.06 0.64 12.40
CA ALA A 95 45.51 0.91 11.07
C ALA A 95 44.21 0.14 10.76
N ALA A 96 44.01 -1.02 11.39
CA ALA A 96 42.80 -1.84 11.26
C ALA A 96 41.55 -1.24 11.95
N LEU A 97 41.72 -0.34 12.93
CA LEU A 97 40.64 0.31 13.67
C LEU A 97 40.33 1.73 13.15
N ARG A 98 41.20 2.33 12.33
CA ARG A 98 40.97 3.65 11.76
C ARG A 98 39.75 3.64 10.84
N ASN A 99 38.86 4.61 10.99
CA ASN A 99 37.54 4.71 10.35
C ASN A 99 36.55 3.59 10.71
N SER A 100 36.79 2.83 11.78
CA SER A 100 35.80 1.84 12.26
C SER A 100 34.60 2.49 12.94
N PHE A 101 34.74 3.75 13.39
CA PHE A 101 33.64 4.55 13.90
C PHE A 101 33.15 5.55 12.86
N ILE A 102 31.85 5.57 12.62
CA ILE A 102 31.21 6.36 11.56
C ILE A 102 30.31 7.39 12.24
N PRO A 103 30.66 8.68 12.21
CA PRO A 103 29.79 9.69 12.80
C PRO A 103 28.47 9.75 12.04
N THR A 104 27.37 9.87 12.78
CA THR A 104 26.03 10.01 12.22
C THR A 104 25.92 11.30 11.41
N GLY A 105 25.57 11.20 10.13
CA GLY A 105 25.35 12.39 9.29
C GLY A 105 25.24 12.17 7.79
N GLU A 106 25.88 11.13 7.23
CA GLU A 106 25.79 10.85 5.78
C GLU A 106 25.49 9.37 5.49
N PRO A 107 24.44 9.05 4.70
CA PRO A 107 24.01 7.66 4.42
C PRO A 107 25.06 6.77 3.76
N TYR A 108 26.01 7.36 3.01
CA TYR A 108 26.98 6.61 2.20
C TYR A 108 28.26 6.22 2.94
N THR A 109 28.53 6.82 4.11
CA THR A 109 29.77 6.62 4.86
C THR A 109 29.83 5.22 5.50
N ALA A 110 28.67 4.67 5.89
CA ALA A 110 28.51 3.31 6.39
C ALA A 110 28.87 2.24 5.36
N LEU A 111 28.34 2.38 4.14
CA LEU A 111 28.59 1.47 3.02
C LEU A 111 30.08 1.44 2.62
N SER A 112 30.73 2.60 2.57
CA SER A 112 32.16 2.68 2.22
C SER A 112 33.09 2.05 3.28
N ALA A 113 32.71 2.09 4.56
CA ALA A 113 33.50 1.52 5.65
C ALA A 113 33.39 -0.01 5.70
N VAL A 114 32.17 -0.55 5.61
CA VAL A 114 31.93 -2.00 5.56
C VAL A 114 32.60 -2.61 4.33
N GLY A 115 32.50 -1.94 3.17
CA GLY A 115 33.16 -2.38 1.96
C GLY A 115 34.68 -2.48 2.05
N ARG A 116 35.33 -1.50 2.70
CA ARG A 116 36.79 -1.53 2.94
C ARG A 116 37.22 -2.60 3.93
N ALA A 117 36.41 -2.86 4.96
CA ALA A 117 36.69 -3.94 5.93
C ALA A 117 36.65 -5.32 5.26
N LEU A 118 35.68 -5.54 4.36
CA LEU A 118 35.53 -6.80 3.62
C LEU A 118 36.63 -6.96 2.55
N GLY A 119 36.95 -5.90 1.80
CA GLY A 119 37.98 -5.93 0.75
C GLY A 119 39.43 -6.10 1.22
N ASN A 120 39.72 -5.83 2.50
CA ASN A 120 41.04 -5.99 3.09
C ASN A 120 41.23 -7.30 3.87
N ALA A 121 40.16 -8.09 4.05
CA ALA A 121 40.27 -9.38 4.73
C ALA A 121 41.10 -10.37 3.90
N SER A 122 41.96 -11.15 4.57
CA SER A 122 42.89 -12.09 3.91
C SER A 122 42.65 -13.55 4.28
N GLN A 123 41.87 -13.84 5.33
CA GLN A 123 41.64 -15.21 5.83
C GLN A 123 40.19 -15.50 6.21
N SER A 124 39.61 -14.70 7.11
CA SER A 124 38.22 -14.88 7.50
C SER A 124 37.57 -13.61 7.99
N ILE A 125 36.26 -13.47 7.75
CA ILE A 125 35.41 -12.39 8.26
C ILE A 125 34.35 -13.03 9.15
N PHE A 126 34.12 -12.47 10.34
CA PHE A 126 33.04 -12.89 11.22
C PHE A 126 32.09 -11.70 11.46
N ILE A 127 30.85 -11.83 10.98
CA ILE A 127 29.82 -10.79 11.08
C ILE A 127 28.85 -11.19 12.16
N ILE A 128 28.62 -10.32 13.14
CA ILE A 128 27.62 -10.51 14.19
C ILE A 128 26.55 -9.46 13.99
N ASP A 129 25.44 -9.86 13.39
CA ASP A 129 24.29 -8.99 13.19
C ASP A 129 23.02 -9.80 13.46
N PRO A 130 22.30 -9.50 14.56
CA PRO A 130 21.08 -10.23 14.92
C PRO A 130 19.95 -10.07 13.89
N TYR A 131 20.03 -9.09 12.99
CA TYR A 131 19.04 -8.81 11.94
C TYR A 131 19.58 -9.02 10.52
N ALA A 132 20.73 -9.69 10.38
CA ALA A 132 21.33 -9.97 9.09
C ALA A 132 20.30 -10.56 8.11
N ASP A 133 20.32 -10.11 6.86
CA ASP A 133 19.49 -10.64 5.78
C ASP A 133 20.27 -10.85 4.47
N ALA A 134 19.56 -11.19 3.39
CA ALA A 134 20.16 -11.45 2.08
C ALA A 134 21.01 -10.30 1.56
N ASN A 135 20.66 -9.04 1.89
CA ASN A 135 21.41 -7.87 1.42
C ASN A 135 22.84 -7.89 1.98
N LEU A 136 23.05 -8.47 3.17
CA LEU A 136 24.39 -8.68 3.72
C LEU A 136 25.27 -9.53 2.78
N LEU A 137 24.70 -10.56 2.15
CA LEU A 137 25.39 -11.41 1.19
C LEU A 137 25.50 -10.76 -0.20
N ASP A 138 24.41 -10.15 -0.67
CA ASP A 138 24.31 -9.65 -2.05
C ASP A 138 25.04 -8.32 -2.26
N GLU A 139 25.12 -7.46 -1.24
CA GLU A 139 25.72 -6.12 -1.37
C GLU A 139 27.11 -6.02 -0.73
N TYR A 140 27.36 -6.76 0.35
CA TYR A 140 28.56 -6.58 1.16
C TYR A 140 29.58 -7.71 0.95
N VAL A 141 29.16 -8.98 0.97
CA VAL A 141 30.07 -10.13 0.81
C VAL A 141 30.79 -10.15 -0.55
N LEU A 142 30.18 -9.62 -1.61
CA LEU A 142 30.82 -9.48 -2.93
C LEU A 142 32.11 -8.64 -2.92
N GLN A 143 32.32 -7.83 -1.88
CA GLN A 143 33.50 -6.99 -1.74
C GLN A 143 34.68 -7.72 -1.07
N ALA A 144 34.46 -8.92 -0.52
CA ALA A 144 35.51 -9.75 0.05
C ALA A 144 36.37 -10.43 -1.03
N ARG A 145 37.67 -10.58 -0.79
CA ARG A 145 38.57 -11.27 -1.73
C ARG A 145 38.27 -12.76 -1.81
N GLU A 146 38.48 -13.33 -3.00
CA GLU A 146 38.33 -14.76 -3.23
C GLU A 146 39.25 -15.57 -2.29
N GLY A 147 38.69 -16.57 -1.60
CA GLY A 147 39.38 -17.39 -0.60
C GLY A 147 39.23 -16.95 0.87
N VAL A 148 38.56 -15.81 1.15
CA VAL A 148 38.26 -15.39 2.52
C VAL A 148 37.02 -16.11 3.06
N SER A 149 37.14 -16.78 4.22
CA SER A 149 36.02 -17.49 4.84
C SER A 149 35.10 -16.55 5.63
N ILE A 150 33.82 -16.50 5.29
CA ILE A 150 32.86 -15.61 5.95
C ILE A 150 31.96 -16.43 6.87
N ARG A 151 31.85 -16.01 8.12
CA ARG A 151 30.99 -16.61 9.14
C ARG A 151 30.03 -15.53 9.65
N ILE A 152 28.75 -15.86 9.78
CA ILE A 152 27.72 -14.91 10.21
C ILE A 152 27.02 -15.49 11.44
N LEU A 153 26.92 -14.69 12.50
CA LEU A 153 26.18 -15.00 13.72
C LEU A 153 24.96 -14.09 13.79
N ALA A 154 23.78 -14.66 13.53
CA ALA A 154 22.49 -13.97 13.59
C ALA A 154 21.59 -14.63 14.66
N ASP A 155 20.57 -13.91 15.13
CA ASP A 155 19.60 -14.49 16.08
C ASP A 155 18.71 -15.50 15.35
N THR A 156 18.52 -16.68 15.95
CA THR A 156 17.58 -17.73 15.50
C THR A 156 16.15 -17.25 15.22
N LYS A 157 15.70 -16.15 15.83
CA LYS A 157 14.40 -15.52 15.51
C LYS A 157 14.44 -14.49 14.37
N GLY A 158 15.62 -13.99 14.03
CA GLY A 158 15.87 -12.95 13.03
C GLY A 158 16.49 -13.43 11.71
N VAL A 159 16.86 -14.72 11.61
CA VAL A 159 17.37 -15.31 10.35
C VAL A 159 16.32 -15.17 9.24
N LYS A 160 16.55 -14.25 8.29
CA LYS A 160 15.75 -14.18 7.07
C LYS A 160 16.13 -15.33 6.12
N PRO A 161 15.19 -15.85 5.30
CA PRO A 161 15.41 -17.02 4.44
C PRO A 161 16.63 -16.94 3.50
N GLY A 162 17.15 -15.74 3.20
CA GLY A 162 18.31 -15.57 2.32
C GLY A 162 19.66 -15.98 2.90
N LEU A 163 19.77 -16.26 4.20
CA LEU A 163 21.03 -16.63 4.86
C LEU A 163 21.29 -18.15 4.94
N CYS A 164 20.38 -19.00 4.48
CA CYS A 164 20.58 -20.45 4.52
C CYS A 164 21.49 -20.96 3.37
N MET A 165 22.70 -21.38 3.75
CA MET A 165 23.62 -22.30 3.06
C MET A 165 23.62 -22.28 1.51
N ALA A 166 24.67 -21.65 0.98
CA ALA A 166 25.16 -21.81 -0.38
C ALA A 166 25.46 -23.29 -0.73
N LYS A 167 24.49 -23.98 -1.31
CA LYS A 167 24.74 -25.00 -2.34
C LYS A 167 23.91 -24.60 -3.55
N LYS A 168 24.57 -24.01 -4.55
CA LYS A 168 24.01 -23.79 -5.89
C LYS A 168 23.33 -25.08 -6.38
N PRO A 169 22.01 -25.12 -6.65
CA PRO A 169 21.55 -25.77 -7.85
C PRO A 169 21.92 -24.86 -9.03
N ALA A 170 22.09 -25.47 -10.18
CA ALA A 170 22.28 -24.80 -11.45
C ALA A 170 21.31 -23.63 -11.61
N VAL A 171 21.75 -22.62 -12.36
CA VAL A 171 20.91 -21.55 -12.91
C VAL A 171 19.64 -22.20 -13.46
N ALA A 172 18.59 -22.23 -12.64
CA ALA A 172 17.26 -22.21 -13.17
C ALA A 172 17.18 -20.82 -13.78
N GLU A 173 16.97 -20.75 -15.10
CA GLU A 173 16.09 -19.71 -15.60
C GLU A 173 14.99 -19.54 -14.55
N ILE A 174 14.81 -18.32 -14.05
CA ILE A 174 13.55 -17.99 -13.40
C ILE A 174 12.53 -18.10 -14.53
N ILE A 175 12.11 -19.32 -14.82
CA ILE A 175 10.85 -19.61 -15.45
C ILE A 175 9.89 -19.21 -14.35
N PRO A 176 9.14 -18.12 -14.54
CA PRO A 176 8.14 -17.74 -13.56
C PRO A 176 7.26 -18.98 -13.35
N LEU A 177 7.00 -19.33 -12.09
CA LEU A 177 6.15 -20.49 -11.73
C LEU A 177 4.66 -20.30 -12.11
N THR A 178 4.40 -19.27 -12.90
CA THR A 178 3.23 -19.03 -13.72
C THR A 178 3.77 -18.41 -15.01
N GLU A 179 3.53 -19.02 -16.18
CA GLU A 179 3.60 -18.24 -17.42
C GLU A 179 2.79 -16.94 -17.20
N GLU A 180 3.29 -15.79 -17.66
CA GLU A 180 2.42 -14.63 -17.84
C GLU A 180 1.27 -15.08 -18.75
N GLY A 181 0.11 -15.34 -18.15
CA GLY A 181 -1.04 -15.86 -18.86
C GLY A 181 -1.49 -17.28 -18.51
N THR A 182 -1.02 -17.94 -17.44
CA THR A 182 -1.77 -19.11 -16.93
C THR A 182 -3.12 -18.63 -16.38
N PRO A 183 -4.24 -18.98 -17.01
CA PRO A 183 -5.46 -18.26 -16.73
C PRO A 183 -6.13 -18.76 -15.43
N ARG A 184 -6.30 -17.89 -14.43
CA ARG A 184 -6.94 -18.20 -13.12
C ARG A 184 -8.34 -17.58 -12.99
N PRO A 185 -9.36 -18.29 -12.47
CA PRO A 185 -10.69 -17.72 -12.33
C PRO A 185 -10.64 -16.46 -11.46
N ARG A 186 -11.20 -15.36 -11.96
CA ARG A 186 -11.07 -14.06 -11.30
C ARG A 186 -12.23 -13.14 -11.66
N LEU A 187 -12.46 -12.17 -10.80
CA LEU A 187 -13.35 -11.06 -11.11
C LEU A 187 -12.69 -10.15 -12.13
N HIS A 188 -13.47 -9.74 -13.12
CA HIS A 188 -13.01 -8.83 -14.16
C HIS A 188 -13.68 -7.46 -14.06
N LYS A 189 -15.00 -7.42 -13.84
CA LYS A 189 -15.75 -6.17 -13.77
C LYS A 189 -16.97 -6.31 -12.86
N LEU A 190 -17.25 -5.26 -12.11
CA LEU A 190 -18.42 -5.11 -11.26
C LEU A 190 -19.14 -3.82 -11.66
N ILE A 191 -20.43 -3.92 -11.99
CA ILE A 191 -21.26 -2.79 -12.40
C ILE A 191 -22.42 -2.69 -11.42
N ILE A 192 -22.65 -1.51 -10.84
CA ILE A 192 -23.63 -1.31 -9.76
C ILE A 192 -24.51 -0.13 -10.10
N GLN A 193 -25.83 -0.30 -9.96
CA GLN A 193 -26.82 0.72 -10.24
C GLN A 193 -27.95 0.67 -9.20
N ASN A 194 -28.49 1.83 -8.83
CA ASN A 194 -29.64 1.97 -7.92
C ASN A 194 -29.49 1.21 -6.58
N PHE A 195 -28.27 1.11 -6.05
CA PHE A 195 -27.99 0.34 -4.84
C PHE A 195 -27.45 1.26 -3.73
N ARG A 196 -28.21 1.39 -2.65
CA ARG A 196 -27.90 2.28 -1.50
C ARG A 196 -27.66 3.72 -1.96
N SER A 197 -26.41 4.17 -1.86
CA SER A 197 -25.98 5.51 -2.21
C SER A 197 -25.71 5.69 -3.71
N ILE A 198 -25.64 4.59 -4.47
CA ILE A 198 -25.37 4.58 -5.92
C ILE A 198 -26.69 4.83 -6.66
N GLY A 199 -26.68 5.85 -7.51
CA GLY A 199 -27.85 6.35 -8.22
C GLY A 199 -28.13 5.60 -9.54
N SER A 200 -28.82 6.30 -10.43
CA SER A 200 -29.27 5.76 -11.72
C SER A 200 -28.13 5.62 -12.74
N ILE A 201 -27.09 6.45 -12.64
CA ILE A 201 -25.87 6.28 -13.42
C ILE A 201 -25.08 5.09 -12.84
N PRO A 202 -24.78 4.06 -13.64
CA PRO A 202 -24.06 2.89 -13.15
C PRO A 202 -22.62 3.22 -12.82
N VAL A 203 -22.15 2.70 -11.68
CA VAL A 203 -20.76 2.71 -11.25
C VAL A 203 -20.08 1.45 -11.78
N GLU A 204 -19.00 1.62 -12.52
CA GLU A 204 -18.24 0.52 -13.13
C GLU A 204 -16.85 0.40 -12.50
N ILE A 205 -16.57 -0.75 -11.90
CA ILE A 205 -15.29 -1.07 -11.28
C ILE A 205 -14.68 -2.24 -12.05
N GLU A 206 -13.61 -1.96 -12.77
CA GLU A 206 -12.78 -2.99 -13.38
C GLU A 206 -11.78 -3.49 -12.34
N LEU A 207 -11.66 -4.82 -12.24
CA LEU A 207 -10.84 -5.48 -11.23
C LEU A 207 -9.56 -6.06 -11.85
N ASP A 208 -8.43 -5.70 -11.25
CA ASP A 208 -7.14 -6.35 -11.43
C ASP A 208 -6.82 -7.18 -10.17
N ASP A 209 -5.54 -7.34 -9.83
CA ASP A 209 -5.10 -8.04 -8.63
C ASP A 209 -5.36 -7.26 -7.36
N ILE A 210 -5.07 -5.95 -7.37
CA ILE A 210 -5.40 -5.04 -6.28
C ILE A 210 -6.12 -3.79 -6.80
N VAL A 211 -7.28 -3.51 -6.22
CA VAL A 211 -8.09 -2.32 -6.49
C VAL A 211 -8.16 -1.46 -5.24
N VAL A 212 -7.72 -0.21 -5.35
CA VAL A 212 -7.81 0.77 -4.26
C VAL A 212 -8.90 1.80 -4.60
N LEU A 213 -9.99 1.77 -3.84
CA LEU A 213 -11.09 2.73 -3.93
C LEU A 213 -10.77 3.95 -3.05
N VAL A 214 -10.55 5.09 -3.70
CA VAL A 214 -10.24 6.38 -3.06
C VAL A 214 -11.37 7.38 -3.28
N GLY A 215 -11.47 8.40 -2.41
CA GLY A 215 -12.45 9.47 -2.56
C GLY A 215 -13.02 9.92 -1.23
N ALA A 216 -13.85 10.97 -1.25
CA ALA A 216 -14.40 11.57 -0.05
C ALA A 216 -15.26 10.61 0.80
N ASN A 217 -15.48 10.96 2.06
CA ASN A 217 -16.45 10.27 2.92
C ASN A 217 -17.82 10.34 2.25
N ASN A 218 -18.63 9.29 2.41
CA ASN A 218 -19.99 9.22 1.82
C ASN A 218 -20.05 9.24 0.28
N ALA A 219 -18.94 8.93 -0.40
CA ALA A 219 -18.92 8.79 -1.86
C ALA A 219 -19.52 7.46 -2.36
N GLY A 220 -19.77 6.47 -1.49
CA GLY A 220 -20.35 5.17 -1.87
C GLY A 220 -19.37 3.98 -1.89
N LYS A 221 -18.10 4.20 -1.49
CA LYS A 221 -17.04 3.16 -1.45
C LYS A 221 -17.44 1.87 -0.72
N SER A 222 -18.00 1.97 0.49
CA SER A 222 -18.48 0.80 1.24
C SER A 222 -19.68 0.09 0.58
N SER A 223 -20.50 0.83 -0.18
CA SER A 223 -21.60 0.23 -0.97
C SER A 223 -21.04 -0.64 -2.10
N ILE A 224 -19.92 -0.25 -2.71
CA ILE A 224 -19.23 -1.03 -3.74
C ILE A 224 -18.72 -2.36 -3.17
N LEU A 225 -18.03 -2.34 -2.01
CA LEU A 225 -17.58 -3.57 -1.35
C LEU A 225 -18.76 -4.50 -1.01
N ARG A 226 -19.86 -3.95 -0.48
CA ARG A 226 -21.07 -4.73 -0.14
C ARG A 226 -21.73 -5.34 -1.36
N ALA A 227 -21.69 -4.69 -2.53
CA ALA A 227 -22.35 -5.17 -3.74
C ALA A 227 -21.80 -6.54 -4.18
N TYR A 228 -20.49 -6.78 -4.07
CA TYR A 228 -19.93 -8.10 -4.38
C TYR A 228 -20.35 -9.16 -3.35
N GLU A 229 -20.28 -8.83 -2.06
CA GLU A 229 -20.68 -9.73 -0.97
C GLU A 229 -22.15 -10.16 -1.07
N ILE A 230 -23.05 -9.22 -1.41
CA ILE A 230 -24.49 -9.52 -1.48
C ILE A 230 -24.83 -10.44 -2.66
N VAL A 231 -24.19 -10.24 -3.81
CA VAL A 231 -24.29 -11.14 -4.97
C VAL A 231 -23.84 -12.55 -4.62
N MET A 232 -22.72 -12.66 -3.91
CA MET A 232 -22.16 -13.95 -3.47
C MET A 232 -22.96 -14.60 -2.33
N SER A 233 -23.89 -13.87 -1.72
CA SER A 233 -24.81 -14.35 -0.68
C SER A 233 -26.19 -14.75 -1.22
N HIS A 234 -26.42 -14.66 -2.54
CA HIS A 234 -27.66 -15.10 -3.17
C HIS A 234 -27.97 -16.57 -2.86
N GLY A 235 -29.21 -16.86 -2.44
CA GLY A 235 -29.64 -18.17 -1.93
C GLY A 235 -29.62 -18.28 -0.41
N SER A 236 -29.26 -17.21 0.29
CA SER A 236 -29.30 -17.09 1.76
C SER A 236 -30.04 -15.83 2.21
N SER A 237 -30.37 -15.73 3.50
CA SER A 237 -30.96 -14.51 4.06
C SER A 237 -30.06 -13.28 3.91
N ALA A 238 -28.74 -13.45 3.89
CA ALA A 238 -27.76 -12.37 3.72
C ALA A 238 -27.74 -11.78 2.30
N GLY A 239 -28.25 -12.52 1.30
CA GLY A 239 -28.40 -12.07 -0.10
C GLY A 239 -29.64 -11.22 -0.37
N LYS A 240 -30.51 -11.04 0.63
CA LYS A 240 -31.78 -10.32 0.51
C LYS A 240 -31.60 -8.86 0.92
N LEU A 241 -32.03 -7.94 0.06
CA LEU A 241 -31.95 -6.51 0.35
C LEU A 241 -33.02 -6.10 1.35
N THR A 242 -32.68 -5.17 2.25
CA THR A 242 -33.66 -4.47 3.09
C THR A 242 -34.22 -3.27 2.33
N ILE A 243 -35.30 -2.67 2.83
CA ILE A 243 -35.85 -1.45 2.22
C ILE A 243 -34.81 -0.32 2.15
N HIS A 244 -33.89 -0.25 3.12
CA HIS A 244 -32.84 0.76 3.18
C HIS A 244 -31.74 0.59 2.12
N ASP A 245 -31.69 -0.57 1.45
CA ASP A 245 -30.78 -0.79 0.33
C ASP A 245 -31.35 -0.27 -1.01
N PHE A 246 -32.65 0.03 -1.07
CA PHE A 246 -33.32 0.63 -2.23
C PHE A 246 -33.15 2.15 -2.25
N PRO A 247 -33.13 2.79 -3.43
CA PRO A 247 -33.07 4.25 -3.54
C PRO A 247 -34.17 4.91 -2.71
N ASN A 248 -33.78 5.88 -1.87
CA ASN A 248 -34.67 6.62 -0.98
C ASN A 248 -35.51 5.76 0.00
N GLY A 249 -35.19 4.48 0.16
CA GLY A 249 -36.03 3.57 0.93
C GLY A 249 -37.38 3.25 0.28
N VAL A 250 -37.47 3.34 -1.06
CA VAL A 250 -38.71 3.09 -1.82
C VAL A 250 -38.43 2.11 -2.95
N VAL A 251 -39.40 1.23 -3.22
CA VAL A 251 -39.34 0.31 -4.35
C VAL A 251 -39.94 0.99 -5.58
N GLU A 252 -39.08 1.47 -6.48
CA GLU A 252 -39.48 2.08 -7.74
C GLU A 252 -39.14 1.15 -8.91
N ARG A 253 -40.13 0.84 -9.76
CA ARG A 253 -39.95 -0.13 -10.86
C ARG A 253 -38.89 0.29 -11.87
N GLU A 254 -38.68 1.59 -12.03
CA GLU A 254 -37.71 2.16 -12.97
C GLU A 254 -36.31 2.32 -12.35
N ALA A 255 -36.20 2.17 -11.02
CA ALA A 255 -34.96 2.37 -10.26
C ALA A 255 -34.66 1.19 -9.33
N LEU A 256 -34.78 -0.04 -9.86
CA LEU A 256 -34.50 -1.25 -9.09
C LEU A 256 -32.98 -1.44 -8.90
N PRO A 257 -32.53 -1.81 -7.68
CA PRO A 257 -31.14 -2.18 -7.43
C PRO A 257 -30.70 -3.27 -8.40
N THR A 258 -29.63 -2.98 -9.15
CA THR A 258 -29.08 -3.86 -10.17
C THR A 258 -27.58 -3.98 -10.00
N ILE A 259 -27.08 -5.21 -9.93
CA ILE A 259 -25.65 -5.48 -9.88
C ILE A 259 -25.32 -6.45 -11.02
N GLU A 260 -24.38 -6.09 -11.89
CA GLU A 260 -23.80 -6.96 -12.90
C GLU A 260 -22.38 -7.38 -12.48
N LEU A 261 -22.08 -8.66 -12.63
CA LEU A 261 -20.78 -9.25 -12.37
C LEU A 261 -20.24 -9.90 -13.64
N GLN A 262 -18.98 -9.58 -13.95
CA GLN A 262 -18.24 -10.21 -15.03
C GLN A 262 -17.07 -11.02 -14.44
N THR A 263 -17.07 -12.31 -14.70
CA THR A 263 -16.10 -13.27 -14.14
C THR A 263 -15.40 -14.02 -15.28
N ILE A 264 -14.10 -14.19 -15.12
CA ILE A 264 -13.28 -15.00 -16.02
C ILE A 264 -13.22 -16.42 -15.46
N VAL A 265 -13.43 -17.44 -16.31
CA VAL A 265 -13.41 -18.86 -15.91
C VAL A 265 -12.64 -19.74 -16.90
N PHE A 266 -12.18 -20.91 -16.42
CA PHE A 266 -11.30 -21.80 -17.18
C PHE A 266 -11.67 -23.28 -17.12
N SER A 267 -12.12 -23.79 -15.98
CA SER A 267 -12.53 -25.19 -15.83
C SER A 267 -13.99 -25.29 -15.36
N ASN A 268 -14.78 -26.14 -16.02
CA ASN A 268 -16.23 -26.27 -15.85
C ASN A 268 -17.04 -25.02 -16.21
N ALA A 269 -16.74 -24.48 -17.39
CA ALA A 269 -17.50 -23.40 -18.01
C ALA A 269 -18.98 -23.85 -18.22
N PRO A 270 -19.96 -22.96 -17.99
CA PRO A 270 -21.36 -23.23 -18.34
C PRO A 270 -21.49 -23.41 -19.86
N GLY A 271 -22.65 -23.87 -20.34
CA GLY A 271 -22.85 -24.14 -21.78
C GLY A 271 -22.44 -22.97 -22.70
N GLU A 272 -21.99 -23.27 -23.92
CA GLU A 272 -21.32 -22.35 -24.86
C GLU A 272 -22.04 -21.01 -25.07
N ARG A 273 -23.38 -20.98 -25.00
CA ARG A 273 -24.17 -19.75 -25.12
C ARG A 273 -23.83 -18.67 -24.08
N TRP A 274 -23.21 -19.04 -22.96
CA TRP A 274 -22.84 -18.11 -21.89
C TRP A 274 -21.39 -17.61 -21.98
N LEU A 275 -20.59 -18.14 -22.92
CA LEU A 275 -19.15 -17.95 -22.96
C LEU A 275 -18.75 -16.88 -23.97
N GLY A 276 -18.31 -15.72 -23.47
CA GLY A 276 -17.68 -14.69 -24.29
C GLY A 276 -16.19 -14.99 -24.44
N VAL A 277 -15.71 -15.24 -25.65
CA VAL A 277 -14.27 -15.44 -25.91
C VAL A 277 -13.59 -14.09 -26.07
N ARG A 278 -12.58 -13.82 -25.24
CA ARG A 278 -11.76 -12.61 -25.32
C ARG A 278 -10.59 -12.80 -26.29
N ALA A 279 -9.97 -11.70 -26.72
CA ALA A 279 -8.83 -11.70 -27.66
C ALA A 279 -7.63 -12.53 -27.18
N ASN A 280 -7.48 -12.69 -25.87
CA ASN A 280 -6.45 -13.49 -25.21
C ASN A 280 -6.87 -14.95 -24.95
N GLY A 281 -8.01 -15.39 -25.49
CA GLY A 281 -8.52 -16.77 -25.33
C GLY A 281 -9.26 -17.04 -24.03
N GLU A 282 -9.45 -16.05 -23.17
CA GLU A 282 -10.17 -16.23 -21.89
C GLU A 282 -11.69 -16.28 -22.08
N PHE A 283 -12.37 -17.10 -21.25
CA PHE A 283 -13.83 -17.15 -21.23
C PHE A 283 -14.40 -16.18 -20.19
N LEU A 284 -15.19 -15.23 -20.68
CA LEU A 284 -15.91 -14.24 -19.88
C LEU A 284 -17.37 -14.67 -19.72
N ILE A 285 -17.85 -14.67 -18.48
CA ILE A 285 -19.26 -14.86 -18.13
C ILE A 285 -19.79 -13.57 -17.53
N ARG A 286 -20.99 -13.18 -17.96
CA ARG A 286 -21.69 -12.00 -17.44
C ARG A 286 -23.03 -12.40 -16.87
N GLU A 287 -23.32 -11.89 -15.68
CA GLU A 287 -24.55 -12.15 -14.95
C GLU A 287 -25.03 -10.87 -14.29
N ARG A 288 -26.35 -10.74 -14.13
CA ARG A 288 -26.94 -9.62 -13.39
C ARG A 288 -27.98 -10.08 -12.39
N TRP A 289 -28.09 -9.34 -11.29
CA TRP A 289 -29.05 -9.54 -10.21
C TRP A 289 -29.88 -8.28 -10.05
N ILE A 290 -31.20 -8.45 -10.03
CA ILE A 290 -32.18 -7.37 -9.90
C ILE A 290 -33.08 -7.67 -8.71
N TRP A 291 -33.16 -6.75 -7.75
CA TRP A 291 -34.05 -6.89 -6.59
C TRP A 291 -35.34 -6.10 -6.84
N ASP A 292 -36.46 -6.80 -6.97
CA ASP A 292 -37.78 -6.21 -7.23
C ASP A 292 -38.56 -5.91 -5.94
N SER A 293 -38.13 -6.43 -4.80
CA SER A 293 -38.77 -6.23 -3.50
C SER A 293 -37.80 -6.47 -2.33
N PRO A 294 -37.97 -5.77 -1.20
CA PRO A 294 -37.24 -6.03 0.04
C PRO A 294 -37.51 -7.45 0.57
N ALA A 295 -36.51 -8.00 1.27
CA ALA A 295 -36.53 -9.31 1.90
C ALA A 295 -36.84 -10.49 0.94
N LYS A 296 -36.71 -10.26 -0.37
CA LYS A 296 -36.87 -11.26 -1.43
C LYS A 296 -35.55 -11.55 -2.11
N ASP A 297 -35.41 -12.77 -2.61
CA ASP A 297 -34.27 -13.13 -3.46
C ASP A 297 -34.29 -12.35 -4.78
N PRO A 298 -33.13 -11.98 -5.31
CA PRO A 298 -33.03 -11.28 -6.59
C PRO A 298 -33.47 -12.15 -7.76
N VAL A 299 -33.95 -11.50 -8.82
CA VAL A 299 -34.03 -12.09 -10.15
C VAL A 299 -32.63 -12.10 -10.75
N ARG A 300 -32.07 -13.29 -10.97
CA ARG A 300 -30.76 -13.49 -11.59
C ARG A 300 -30.92 -13.80 -13.08
N GLN A 301 -30.10 -13.18 -13.92
CA GLN A 301 -30.10 -13.36 -15.38
C GLN A 301 -28.67 -13.60 -15.89
N GLY A 302 -28.53 -14.50 -16.86
CA GLY A 302 -27.28 -14.73 -17.59
C GLY A 302 -27.25 -13.96 -18.90
N PHE A 303 -26.08 -13.51 -19.34
CA PHE A 303 -25.92 -12.90 -20.65
C PHE A 303 -25.69 -13.97 -21.73
N ASP A 304 -26.63 -14.12 -22.65
CA ASP A 304 -26.52 -15.06 -23.77
C ASP A 304 -25.73 -14.39 -24.90
N VAL A 305 -24.51 -14.88 -25.11
CA VAL A 305 -23.54 -14.35 -26.09
C VAL A 305 -23.98 -14.63 -27.52
N GLN A 306 -24.78 -15.68 -27.75
CA GLN A 306 -25.31 -15.99 -29.08
C GLN A 306 -26.48 -15.09 -29.45
N LYS A 307 -27.30 -14.69 -28.46
CA LYS A 307 -28.39 -13.71 -28.65
C LYS A 307 -27.92 -12.26 -28.59
N GLY A 308 -26.83 -12.00 -27.87
CA GLY A 308 -26.36 -10.65 -27.55
C GLY A 308 -27.25 -9.93 -26.53
N ASP A 309 -28.02 -10.65 -25.71
CA ASP A 309 -28.97 -10.09 -24.75
C ASP A 309 -29.07 -10.94 -23.47
N TRP A 310 -29.72 -10.40 -22.44
CA TRP A 310 -29.97 -11.05 -21.17
C TRP A 310 -31.08 -12.10 -21.28
N ASP A 311 -30.84 -13.27 -20.70
CA ASP A 311 -31.79 -14.38 -20.66
C ASP A 311 -32.24 -14.66 -19.21
N ALA A 312 -33.47 -15.13 -19.04
CA ALA A 312 -34.00 -15.53 -17.73
C ALA A 312 -33.34 -16.82 -17.21
N GLN A 313 -32.76 -17.63 -18.10
CA GLN A 313 -31.89 -18.74 -17.74
C GLN A 313 -30.54 -18.21 -17.27
N VAL A 314 -29.85 -19.01 -16.45
CA VAL A 314 -28.61 -18.57 -15.79
C VAL A 314 -27.49 -19.60 -15.96
N PRO A 315 -26.22 -19.17 -16.00
CA PRO A 315 -25.09 -20.09 -15.97
C PRO A 315 -25.06 -20.87 -14.66
N TRP A 316 -24.70 -22.15 -14.72
CA TRP A 316 -24.61 -23.07 -13.57
C TRP A 316 -25.91 -23.30 -12.75
N GLY A 317 -27.06 -22.81 -13.21
CA GLY A 317 -28.34 -23.04 -12.54
C GLY A 317 -28.40 -22.44 -11.13
N ALA A 318 -28.54 -23.29 -10.11
CA ALA A 318 -28.79 -22.87 -8.73
C ALA A 318 -27.70 -21.92 -8.19
N PRO A 319 -28.06 -20.93 -7.34
CA PRO A 319 -27.12 -19.93 -6.82
C PRO A 319 -25.89 -20.52 -6.12
N ASN A 320 -26.09 -21.55 -5.28
CA ASN A 320 -24.99 -22.18 -4.53
C ASN A 320 -23.94 -22.82 -5.45
N VAL A 321 -24.38 -23.44 -6.56
CA VAL A 321 -23.48 -24.05 -7.55
C VAL A 321 -22.67 -22.97 -8.26
N ALA A 322 -23.33 -21.89 -8.68
CA ALA A 322 -22.65 -20.77 -9.32
C ALA A 322 -21.67 -20.06 -8.39
N ASN A 323 -22.05 -19.84 -7.13
CA ASN A 323 -21.20 -19.21 -6.13
C ASN A 323 -19.92 -20.02 -5.89
N ALA A 324 -20.00 -21.36 -5.85
CA ALA A 324 -18.81 -22.21 -5.72
C ALA A 324 -17.80 -22.08 -6.88
N ARG A 325 -18.24 -21.59 -8.04
CA ARG A 325 -17.40 -21.36 -9.23
C ARG A 325 -16.80 -19.95 -9.32
N ARG A 326 -17.21 -19.04 -8.42
CA ARG A 326 -16.68 -17.66 -8.36
C ARG A 326 -15.74 -17.48 -7.17
N PRO A 327 -14.81 -16.51 -7.23
CA PRO A 327 -13.92 -16.24 -6.11
C PRO A 327 -14.67 -16.01 -4.79
N ARG A 328 -14.22 -16.62 -3.70
CA ARG A 328 -14.86 -16.52 -2.38
C ARG A 328 -14.59 -15.13 -1.77
N PRO A 329 -15.63 -14.35 -1.42
CA PRO A 329 -15.44 -13.08 -0.72
C PRO A 329 -15.02 -13.31 0.73
N HIS A 330 -14.11 -12.47 1.22
CA HIS A 330 -13.78 -12.29 2.63
C HIS A 330 -13.87 -10.80 2.94
N ARG A 331 -14.97 -10.35 3.56
CA ARG A 331 -15.21 -8.92 3.81
C ARG A 331 -14.94 -8.57 5.26
N ILE A 332 -14.16 -7.51 5.47
CA ILE A 332 -13.86 -6.97 6.79
C ILE A 332 -14.25 -5.51 6.82
N ASP A 333 -15.28 -5.21 7.60
CA ASP A 333 -15.81 -3.87 7.80
C ASP A 333 -15.00 -3.11 8.85
N ALA A 334 -14.73 -1.83 8.59
CA ALA A 334 -13.95 -0.94 9.46
C ALA A 334 -14.56 -0.82 10.86
N PHE A 335 -15.89 -0.77 10.94
CA PHE A 335 -16.65 -0.51 12.17
C PHE A 335 -17.49 -1.70 12.62
N ALA A 336 -17.20 -2.90 12.12
CA ALA A 336 -17.83 -4.12 12.62
C ALA A 336 -17.66 -4.26 14.14
N SER A 337 -18.68 -4.86 14.79
CA SER A 337 -18.60 -5.16 16.22
C SER A 337 -17.38 -6.04 16.52
N PRO A 338 -16.84 -6.00 17.76
CA PRO A 338 -15.72 -6.87 18.13
C PRO A 338 -15.96 -8.36 17.83
N ASP A 339 -17.20 -8.83 18.07
CA ASP A 339 -17.59 -10.21 17.77
C ASP A 339 -17.59 -10.51 16.27
N ALA A 340 -18.12 -9.60 15.45
CA ALA A 340 -18.11 -9.75 14.00
C ALA A 340 -16.68 -9.76 13.45
N GLN A 341 -15.82 -8.84 13.89
CA GLN A 341 -14.41 -8.82 13.49
C GLN A 341 -13.67 -10.10 13.92
N ALA A 342 -13.89 -10.57 15.15
CA ALA A 342 -13.31 -11.82 15.62
C ALA A 342 -13.79 -13.01 14.78
N SER A 343 -15.08 -13.08 14.46
CA SER A 343 -15.65 -14.14 13.62
C SER A 343 -15.05 -14.14 12.22
N GLU A 344 -14.84 -12.98 11.59
CA GLU A 344 -14.20 -12.90 10.27
C GLU A 344 -12.75 -13.39 10.29
N ILE A 345 -11.98 -13.06 11.33
CA ILE A 345 -10.60 -13.55 11.49
C ILE A 345 -10.60 -15.08 11.66
N VAL A 346 -11.51 -15.61 12.47
CA VAL A 346 -11.64 -17.06 12.68
C VAL A 346 -12.11 -17.77 11.41
N ASN A 347 -13.04 -17.18 10.65
CA ASN A 347 -13.53 -17.73 9.38
C ASN A 347 -12.42 -17.76 8.32
N LEU A 348 -11.59 -16.71 8.27
CA LEU A 348 -10.43 -16.63 7.38
C LEU A 348 -9.45 -17.78 7.68
N ILE A 349 -9.01 -17.92 8.94
CA ILE A 349 -8.10 -18.99 9.36
C ILE A 349 -8.74 -20.37 9.18
N GLY A 350 -10.01 -20.52 9.54
CA GLY A 350 -10.75 -21.77 9.45
C GLY A 350 -10.93 -22.26 8.02
N SER A 351 -11.10 -21.34 7.06
CA SER A 351 -11.17 -21.69 5.64
C SER A 351 -9.89 -22.37 5.14
N LEU A 352 -8.73 -21.93 5.64
CA LEU A 352 -7.42 -22.49 5.28
C LEU A 352 -7.15 -23.83 5.92
N LEU A 353 -7.51 -23.96 7.20
CA LEU A 353 -7.39 -25.23 7.89
C LEU A 353 -8.29 -26.28 7.23
N LYS A 354 -9.47 -25.90 6.72
CA LYS A 354 -10.33 -26.80 5.95
C LYS A 354 -9.62 -27.32 4.70
N GLU A 355 -8.97 -26.45 3.93
CA GLU A 355 -8.23 -26.84 2.73
C GLU A 355 -7.07 -27.79 3.04
N ARG A 356 -6.32 -27.53 4.13
CA ARG A 356 -5.26 -28.48 4.55
C ARG A 356 -5.81 -29.81 5.02
N VAL A 357 -6.91 -29.82 5.78
CA VAL A 357 -7.55 -31.06 6.23
C VAL A 357 -8.04 -31.90 5.06
N GLN A 358 -8.50 -31.27 3.98
CA GLN A 358 -8.92 -31.95 2.75
C GLN A 358 -7.77 -32.68 2.04
N LEU A 359 -6.51 -32.37 2.36
CA LEU A 359 -5.32 -32.99 1.77
C LEU A 359 -4.68 -34.07 2.66
N ILE A 360 -5.14 -34.21 3.91
CA ILE A 360 -4.55 -35.16 4.86
C ILE A 360 -4.83 -36.61 4.40
N LYS A 361 -3.76 -37.41 4.39
CA LYS A 361 -3.80 -38.85 4.14
C LYS A 361 -3.13 -39.61 5.28
N SER A 362 -3.88 -40.46 5.95
CA SER A 362 -3.38 -41.36 7.01
C SER A 362 -2.52 -42.48 6.43
N ASP A 363 -2.77 -42.90 5.19
CA ASP A 363 -1.94 -43.83 4.42
C ASP A 363 -1.38 -43.11 3.19
N PRO A 364 -0.06 -43.04 2.96
CA PRO A 364 0.51 -42.41 1.76
C PRO A 364 0.06 -43.04 0.43
N ASN A 365 -0.36 -44.31 0.43
CA ASN A 365 -0.73 -45.04 -0.78
C ASN A 365 -2.20 -44.87 -1.18
N GLN A 366 -3.02 -44.22 -0.34
CA GLN A 366 -4.43 -44.04 -0.67
C GLN A 366 -4.64 -42.91 -1.69
N GLU A 367 -5.47 -43.16 -2.69
CA GLU A 367 -5.75 -42.18 -3.75
C GLU A 367 -6.52 -40.97 -3.21
N ARG A 368 -7.51 -41.21 -2.34
CA ARG A 368 -8.45 -40.22 -1.77
C ARG A 368 -8.04 -39.76 -0.39
N SER A 369 -8.37 -38.52 -0.01
CA SER A 369 -8.03 -38.02 1.33
C SER A 369 -8.87 -38.66 2.43
N ASP A 370 -8.39 -38.62 3.67
CA ASP A 370 -9.17 -39.12 4.82
C ASP A 370 -10.50 -38.37 4.96
N TYR A 371 -10.48 -37.08 4.61
CA TYR A 371 -11.68 -36.24 4.59
C TYR A 371 -12.70 -36.76 3.56
N GLU A 372 -12.27 -37.07 2.34
CA GLU A 372 -13.12 -37.63 1.29
C GLU A 372 -13.74 -38.97 1.73
N LEU A 373 -12.96 -39.84 2.38
CA LEU A 373 -13.44 -41.12 2.89
C LEU A 373 -14.52 -40.95 3.98
N VAL A 374 -14.38 -39.96 4.86
CA VAL A 374 -15.39 -39.64 5.89
C VAL A 374 -16.66 -39.11 5.25
N ILE A 375 -16.54 -38.19 4.29
CA ILE A 375 -17.67 -37.62 3.55
C ILE A 375 -18.44 -38.69 2.79
N GLU A 376 -17.76 -39.66 2.16
CA GLU A 376 -18.41 -40.79 1.49
C GLU A 376 -19.19 -41.68 2.47
N LYS A 377 -18.63 -41.95 3.65
CA LYS A 377 -19.35 -42.70 4.70
C LYS A 377 -20.60 -41.98 5.18
N ILE A 378 -20.52 -40.65 5.33
CA ILE A 378 -21.68 -39.83 5.72
C ILE A 378 -22.74 -39.85 4.63
N LYS A 379 -22.35 -39.70 3.36
CA LYS A 379 -23.27 -39.80 2.22
C LYS A 379 -23.98 -41.15 2.20
N ALA A 380 -23.24 -42.25 2.34
CA ALA A 380 -23.81 -43.59 2.39
C ALA A 380 -24.78 -43.78 3.56
N LEU A 381 -24.52 -43.16 4.71
CA LEU A 381 -25.42 -43.19 5.86
C LEU A 381 -26.70 -42.40 5.59
N GLN A 382 -26.59 -41.21 4.99
CA GLN A 382 -27.75 -40.38 4.63
C GLN A 382 -28.66 -41.08 3.61
N THR A 383 -28.09 -41.70 2.57
CA THR A 383 -28.87 -42.49 1.60
C THR A 383 -29.63 -43.62 2.29
N LYS A 384 -28.96 -44.38 3.16
CA LYS A 384 -29.62 -45.45 3.93
C LYS A 384 -30.73 -44.94 4.85
N ALA A 385 -30.56 -43.76 5.44
CA ALA A 385 -31.58 -43.16 6.30
C ALA A 385 -32.84 -42.75 5.50
N VAL A 386 -32.65 -42.23 4.28
CA VAL A 386 -33.77 -41.89 3.39
C VAL A 386 -34.49 -43.16 2.93
N GLU A 387 -33.75 -44.19 2.50
CA GLU A 387 -34.33 -45.49 2.11
C GLU A 387 -35.12 -46.14 3.27
N ALA A 388 -34.58 -46.08 4.50
CA ALA A 388 -35.24 -46.65 5.67
C ALA A 388 -36.54 -45.91 6.08
N THR A 389 -36.68 -44.63 5.72
CA THR A 389 -37.83 -43.80 6.08
C THR A 389 -38.83 -43.61 4.93
N GLU A 390 -38.55 -44.14 3.74
CA GLU A 390 -39.37 -43.95 2.52
C GLU A 390 -40.83 -44.39 2.71
N ALA A 391 -41.06 -45.53 3.37
CA ALA A 391 -42.41 -46.04 3.62
C ALA A 391 -43.22 -45.14 4.57
N GLU A 392 -42.57 -44.55 5.57
CA GLU A 392 -43.21 -43.63 6.51
C GLU A 392 -43.52 -42.29 5.84
N VAL A 393 -42.57 -41.77 5.04
CA VAL A 393 -42.74 -40.53 4.27
C VAL A 393 -43.89 -40.67 3.27
N ALA A 394 -43.98 -41.78 2.54
CA ALA A 394 -45.08 -42.03 1.59
C ALA A 394 -46.45 -42.08 2.28
N SER A 395 -46.53 -42.64 3.50
CA SER A 395 -47.75 -42.63 4.31
C SER A 395 -48.16 -41.21 4.70
N ILE A 396 -47.19 -40.39 5.12
CA ILE A 396 -47.40 -38.98 5.48
C ILE A 396 -47.82 -38.16 4.26
N GLU A 397 -47.16 -38.32 3.11
CA GLU A 397 -47.51 -37.66 1.85
C GLU A 397 -48.96 -37.95 1.44
N LEU A 398 -49.38 -39.20 1.56
CA LEU A 398 -50.71 -39.65 1.19
C LEU A 398 -51.78 -39.04 2.13
N GLU A 399 -51.54 -39.04 3.43
CA GLU A 399 -52.45 -38.42 4.39
C GLU A 399 -52.55 -36.90 4.21
N ILE A 400 -51.41 -36.20 4.08
CA ILE A 400 -51.39 -34.75 3.84
C ILE A 400 -52.09 -34.42 2.52
N THR A 401 -51.84 -35.19 1.47
CA THR A 401 -52.48 -34.99 0.16
C THR A 401 -54.00 -35.18 0.25
N LYS A 402 -54.50 -36.17 1.00
CA LYS A 402 -55.96 -36.33 1.24
C LYS A 402 -56.56 -35.11 1.95
N TYR A 403 -55.87 -34.52 2.92
CA TYR A 403 -56.34 -33.30 3.58
C TYR A 403 -56.27 -32.10 2.65
N LEU A 404 -55.20 -31.97 1.86
CA LEU A 404 -54.99 -30.86 0.95
C LEU A 404 -56.03 -30.85 -0.18
N ASP A 405 -56.37 -32.01 -0.74
CA ASP A 405 -57.33 -32.13 -1.85
C ASP A 405 -58.75 -31.66 -1.44
N ARG A 406 -59.09 -31.74 -0.15
CA ARG A 406 -60.34 -31.17 0.39
C ARG A 406 -60.38 -29.64 0.39
N LEU A 407 -59.22 -28.99 0.47
CA LEU A 407 -59.08 -27.54 0.51
C LEU A 407 -58.77 -26.96 -0.88
N PHE A 408 -57.92 -27.67 -1.63
CA PHE A 408 -57.43 -27.30 -2.96
C PHE A 408 -57.50 -28.54 -3.88
N PRO A 409 -58.59 -28.70 -4.65
CA PRO A 409 -58.72 -29.82 -5.57
C PRO A 409 -57.55 -29.91 -6.56
N ASN A 410 -57.12 -31.12 -6.92
CA ASN A 410 -56.03 -31.41 -7.87
C ASN A 410 -54.60 -31.02 -7.41
N HIS A 411 -54.35 -30.90 -6.11
CA HIS A 411 -53.01 -30.63 -5.58
C HIS A 411 -52.46 -31.85 -4.83
N HIS A 412 -51.17 -32.17 -5.05
CA HIS A 412 -50.47 -33.27 -4.36
C HIS A 412 -49.22 -32.75 -3.64
N VAL A 413 -48.88 -33.40 -2.52
CA VAL A 413 -47.68 -33.09 -1.74
C VAL A 413 -46.64 -34.19 -1.98
N LYS A 414 -45.40 -33.79 -2.27
CA LYS A 414 -44.25 -34.66 -2.40
C LYS A 414 -43.10 -34.12 -1.56
N PHE A 415 -42.49 -34.98 -0.75
CA PHE A 415 -41.31 -34.74 0.05
C PHE A 415 -40.07 -35.19 -0.73
N ASP A 416 -39.21 -34.26 -1.09
CA ASP A 416 -38.00 -34.52 -1.86
C ASP A 416 -36.78 -34.45 -0.93
N ALA A 417 -36.29 -35.60 -0.48
CA ALA A 417 -35.30 -35.72 0.60
C ALA A 417 -33.86 -35.35 0.20
N LYS A 418 -33.53 -35.37 -1.10
CA LYS A 418 -32.23 -34.98 -1.71
C LYS A 418 -30.98 -35.24 -0.84
N PRO A 419 -30.67 -36.50 -0.47
CA PRO A 419 -29.58 -36.84 0.45
C PRO A 419 -28.18 -36.44 -0.04
N GLU A 420 -28.02 -36.18 -1.34
CA GLU A 420 -26.79 -35.71 -1.96
C GLU A 420 -26.50 -34.20 -1.79
N LEU A 421 -27.45 -33.41 -1.30
CA LEU A 421 -27.25 -31.97 -1.07
C LEU A 421 -26.59 -31.70 0.29
N ASP A 422 -25.72 -30.69 0.34
CA ASP A 422 -25.12 -30.16 1.58
C ASP A 422 -24.25 -31.14 2.40
N ILE A 423 -23.71 -32.22 1.81
CA ILE A 423 -22.86 -33.20 2.52
C ILE A 423 -21.65 -32.53 3.21
N GLU A 424 -21.10 -31.47 2.62
CA GLU A 424 -20.00 -30.69 3.23
C GLU A 424 -20.39 -29.98 4.55
N LYS A 425 -21.69 -29.72 4.79
CA LYS A 425 -22.16 -29.17 6.08
C LYS A 425 -22.30 -30.25 7.14
N ALA A 426 -22.39 -31.52 6.75
CA ALA A 426 -22.59 -32.63 7.67
C ALA A 426 -21.33 -32.93 8.50
N TYR A 427 -20.14 -32.60 7.97
CA TYR A 427 -18.88 -32.75 8.70
C TYR A 427 -17.96 -31.55 8.54
N THR A 428 -17.78 -30.83 9.65
CA THR A 428 -16.82 -29.74 9.78
C THR A 428 -15.77 -30.16 10.81
N PRO A 429 -14.49 -30.32 10.43
CA PRO A 429 -13.44 -30.86 11.32
C PRO A 429 -13.16 -29.93 12.52
N PHE A 430 -13.45 -28.65 12.36
CA PHE A 430 -13.43 -27.66 13.43
C PHE A 430 -14.87 -27.19 13.66
N LYS A 431 -15.28 -27.05 14.94
CA LYS A 431 -16.56 -26.39 15.23
C LYS A 431 -16.50 -24.96 14.68
N THR A 432 -17.62 -24.48 14.15
CA THR A 432 -17.81 -23.10 13.65
C THR A 432 -17.54 -22.00 14.68
N THR A 433 -17.23 -22.36 15.93
CA THR A 433 -16.94 -21.47 17.07
C THR A 433 -15.60 -21.84 17.74
N ALA A 434 -14.54 -22.06 16.98
CA ALA A 434 -13.22 -22.24 17.59
C ALA A 434 -12.80 -20.92 18.29
N ASP A 435 -12.61 -20.95 19.60
CA ASP A 435 -12.16 -19.78 20.36
C ASP A 435 -10.68 -19.52 20.07
N LEU A 436 -10.42 -18.51 19.25
CA LEU A 436 -9.07 -17.97 19.09
C LEU A 436 -8.77 -17.07 20.31
N LEU A 437 -7.71 -17.41 21.04
CA LEU A 437 -7.31 -16.70 22.25
C LEU A 437 -5.98 -15.96 22.01
N MET A 438 -5.85 -14.76 22.57
CA MET A 438 -4.65 -13.94 22.45
C MET A 438 -4.23 -13.41 23.83
N GLY A 439 -2.92 -13.36 24.06
CA GLY A 439 -2.33 -12.84 25.29
C GLY A 439 -0.83 -13.17 25.40
N PRO A 440 -0.16 -12.72 26.47
CA PRO A 440 1.25 -13.00 26.68
C PRO A 440 1.49 -14.49 26.95
N LYS A 441 2.70 -14.98 26.59
CA LYS A 441 3.07 -16.40 26.59
C LYS A 441 2.82 -17.13 27.93
N ASP A 442 2.91 -16.41 29.05
CA ASP A 442 2.74 -16.95 30.40
C ASP A 442 1.67 -16.18 31.22
N GLY A 443 0.76 -15.47 30.54
CA GLY A 443 -0.32 -14.74 31.22
C GLY A 443 -1.71 -15.12 30.74
N TYR A 444 -2.69 -14.28 31.07
CA TYR A 444 -4.08 -14.55 30.75
C TYR A 444 -4.34 -14.37 29.25
N LEU A 445 -4.84 -15.43 28.60
CA LEU A 445 -5.33 -15.39 27.23
C LEU A 445 -6.83 -15.06 27.25
N SER A 446 -7.24 -14.09 26.45
CA SER A 446 -8.66 -13.75 26.28
C SER A 446 -9.08 -13.90 24.82
N GLY A 447 -10.37 -14.15 24.61
CA GLY A 447 -10.95 -14.24 23.26
C GLY A 447 -10.74 -12.96 22.45
N ILE A 448 -10.62 -13.10 21.13
CA ILE A 448 -10.32 -11.97 20.23
C ILE A 448 -11.30 -10.81 20.35
N ALA A 449 -12.59 -11.07 20.58
CA ALA A 449 -13.60 -10.03 20.78
C ALA A 449 -13.32 -9.12 22.00
N ASN A 450 -12.63 -9.66 23.02
CA ASN A 450 -12.24 -8.92 24.23
C ASN A 450 -10.92 -8.18 24.09
N GLN A 451 -10.27 -8.24 22.92
CA GLN A 451 -9.02 -7.55 22.65
C GLN A 451 -9.28 -6.11 22.15
N GLY A 452 -8.33 -5.22 22.41
CA GLY A 452 -8.36 -3.86 21.83
C GLY A 452 -8.41 -3.91 20.30
N SER A 453 -9.02 -2.90 19.66
CA SER A 453 -9.18 -2.85 18.19
C SER A 453 -7.84 -2.96 17.45
N GLY A 454 -6.79 -2.32 17.98
CA GLY A 454 -5.43 -2.44 17.45
C GLY A 454 -4.92 -3.89 17.46
N ALA A 455 -5.12 -4.62 18.57
CA ALA A 455 -4.68 -6.02 18.67
C ALA A 455 -5.47 -6.96 17.73
N ARG A 456 -6.80 -6.76 17.60
CA ARG A 456 -7.63 -7.48 16.61
C ARG A 456 -7.13 -7.23 15.18
N ARG A 457 -6.82 -5.97 14.86
CA ARG A 457 -6.30 -5.59 13.54
C ARG A 457 -4.91 -6.16 13.29
N THR A 458 -4.00 -6.12 14.26
CA THR A 458 -2.68 -6.75 14.16
C THR A 458 -2.79 -8.26 13.92
N LEU A 459 -3.71 -8.95 14.60
CA LEU A 459 -3.94 -10.39 14.40
C LEU A 459 -4.47 -10.69 12.99
N LEU A 460 -5.39 -9.87 12.48
CA LEU A 460 -5.84 -9.96 11.09
C LEU A 460 -4.65 -9.85 10.12
N TRP A 461 -3.77 -8.87 10.31
CA TRP A 461 -2.59 -8.72 9.46
C TRP A 461 -1.62 -9.88 9.57
N ALA A 462 -1.43 -10.43 10.76
CA ALA A 462 -0.63 -11.63 10.95
C ALA A 462 -1.22 -12.83 10.20
N ALA A 463 -2.55 -13.00 10.23
CA ALA A 463 -3.24 -14.05 9.48
C ALA A 463 -3.12 -13.84 7.96
N LEU A 464 -3.29 -12.61 7.47
CA LEU A 464 -3.12 -12.25 6.05
C LEU A 464 -1.68 -12.40 5.57
N LYS A 465 -0.70 -12.13 6.44
CA LYS A 465 0.72 -12.33 6.13
C LYS A 465 1.07 -13.82 6.02
N TYR A 466 0.57 -14.62 6.95
CA TYR A 466 0.69 -16.08 6.86
C TYR A 466 0.07 -16.60 5.55
N LEU A 467 -1.07 -16.04 5.17
CA LEU A 467 -1.74 -16.33 3.89
C LEU A 467 -0.90 -15.97 2.68
N SER A 468 -0.27 -14.79 2.66
CA SER A 468 0.63 -14.39 1.57
C SER A 468 1.93 -15.21 1.51
N GLU A 469 2.26 -15.98 2.54
CA GLU A 469 3.43 -16.87 2.54
C GLU A 469 3.06 -18.34 2.28
N ALA A 470 1.82 -18.73 2.55
CA ALA A 470 1.30 -20.05 2.28
C ALA A 470 1.05 -20.21 0.77
N LYS A 471 1.70 -21.18 0.12
CA LYS A 471 1.41 -21.52 -1.27
C LYS A 471 0.04 -22.17 -1.39
N ASP A 472 -0.79 -21.64 -2.26
CA ASP A 472 -2.05 -22.27 -2.65
C ASP A 472 -1.77 -23.56 -3.43
N SER A 473 -2.61 -24.57 -3.21
CA SER A 473 -2.55 -25.82 -3.98
C SER A 473 -3.27 -25.63 -5.32
N GLU A 474 -2.79 -26.27 -6.38
CA GLU A 474 -3.47 -26.23 -7.69
C GLU A 474 -4.93 -26.70 -7.59
N GLY A 475 -5.85 -25.96 -8.19
CA GLY A 475 -7.28 -26.28 -8.21
C GLY A 475 -8.09 -25.80 -7.00
N THR A 476 -7.47 -25.06 -6.07
CA THR A 476 -8.18 -24.38 -4.98
C THR A 476 -9.08 -23.26 -5.51
N ARG A 477 -10.16 -22.96 -4.78
CA ARG A 477 -11.11 -21.92 -5.16
C ARG A 477 -10.47 -20.55 -4.93
N PRO A 478 -10.49 -19.62 -5.90
CA PRO A 478 -9.95 -18.27 -5.71
C PRO A 478 -10.63 -17.49 -4.61
N HIS A 479 -9.94 -16.49 -4.07
CA HIS A 479 -10.39 -15.62 -3.00
C HIS A 479 -10.39 -14.15 -3.42
N VAL A 480 -11.33 -13.39 -2.87
CA VAL A 480 -11.39 -11.92 -2.98
C VAL A 480 -11.46 -11.34 -1.59
N LEU A 481 -10.42 -10.61 -1.20
CA LEU A 481 -10.36 -9.87 0.05
C LEU A 481 -10.99 -8.49 -0.13
N LEU A 482 -12.01 -8.16 0.65
CA LEU A 482 -12.69 -6.86 0.66
C LEU A 482 -12.44 -6.16 1.99
N LEU A 483 -11.60 -5.12 2.03
CA LEU A 483 -11.29 -4.39 3.27
C LEU A 483 -11.84 -2.97 3.23
N ASP A 484 -12.65 -2.61 4.22
CA ASP A 484 -13.04 -1.22 4.45
C ASP A 484 -12.04 -0.54 5.41
N GLU A 485 -11.44 0.55 4.95
CA GLU A 485 -10.51 1.43 5.70
C GLU A 485 -9.50 0.65 6.57
N PRO A 486 -8.61 -0.15 5.96
CA PRO A 486 -7.64 -1.00 6.66
C PRO A 486 -6.67 -0.21 7.56
N GLU A 487 -6.46 1.07 7.31
CA GLU A 487 -5.63 1.97 8.14
C GLU A 487 -6.21 2.25 9.52
N ILE A 488 -7.53 2.07 9.73
CA ILE A 488 -8.17 2.42 10.99
C ILE A 488 -7.58 1.59 12.13
N CYS A 489 -7.18 2.30 13.19
CA CYS A 489 -6.54 1.75 14.40
C CYS A 489 -5.13 1.15 14.18
N LEU A 490 -4.45 1.48 13.08
CA LEU A 490 -3.05 1.11 12.85
C LEU A 490 -2.08 2.27 13.08
N HIS A 491 -0.91 1.95 13.65
CA HIS A 491 0.23 2.87 13.65
C HIS A 491 0.81 3.02 12.23
N PRO A 492 1.37 4.17 11.83
CA PRO A 492 1.93 4.38 10.48
C PRO A 492 2.92 3.30 10.00
N SER A 493 3.74 2.73 10.89
CA SER A 493 4.62 1.61 10.53
C SER A 493 3.84 0.35 10.15
N ALA A 494 2.75 0.05 10.86
CA ALA A 494 1.88 -1.09 10.58
C ALA A 494 1.06 -0.89 9.30
N ILE A 495 0.71 0.35 8.93
CA ILE A 495 0.06 0.65 7.64
C ILE A 495 0.98 0.26 6.47
N ARG A 496 2.29 0.55 6.57
CA ARG A 496 3.27 0.17 5.54
C ARG A 496 3.43 -1.34 5.42
N GLU A 497 3.49 -2.05 6.54
CA GLU A 497 3.53 -3.52 6.54
C GLU A 497 2.24 -4.12 5.98
N ALA A 498 1.07 -3.61 6.40
CA ALA A 498 -0.23 -3.99 5.87
C ALA A 498 -0.30 -3.82 4.35
N ARG A 499 0.15 -2.68 3.83
CA ARG A 499 0.26 -2.45 2.39
C ARG A 499 1.09 -3.53 1.70
N ALA A 500 2.29 -3.84 2.21
CA ALA A 500 3.14 -4.86 1.62
C ALA A 500 2.40 -6.21 1.52
N VAL A 501 1.77 -6.64 2.63
CA VAL A 501 0.97 -7.88 2.66
C VAL A 501 -0.15 -7.87 1.62
N LEU A 502 -0.87 -6.76 1.45
CA LEU A 502 -1.95 -6.66 0.46
C LEU A 502 -1.47 -6.77 -0.99
N TYR A 503 -0.27 -6.26 -1.29
CA TYR A 503 0.30 -6.33 -2.63
C TYR A 503 0.94 -7.68 -2.91
N ASP A 504 1.43 -8.37 -1.88
CA ASP A 504 2.05 -9.69 -1.98
C ASP A 504 0.99 -10.81 -2.07
N LEU A 505 -0.20 -10.63 -1.47
CA LEU A 505 -1.31 -11.60 -1.51
C LEU A 505 -1.67 -12.07 -2.93
N PRO A 506 -1.90 -11.19 -3.94
CA PRO A 506 -2.22 -11.66 -5.29
C PRO A 506 -1.09 -12.43 -5.98
N GLN A 507 0.17 -12.19 -5.58
CA GLN A 507 1.36 -12.81 -6.16
C GLN A 507 1.48 -14.30 -5.81
N THR A 508 0.80 -14.77 -4.76
CA THR A 508 0.79 -16.19 -4.40
C THR A 508 -0.11 -17.06 -5.28
N GLY A 509 -0.92 -16.44 -6.14
CA GLY A 509 -1.60 -17.15 -7.24
C GLY A 509 -3.12 -17.30 -7.09
N ASN A 510 -3.72 -17.08 -5.91
CA ASN A 510 -5.16 -17.36 -5.71
C ASN A 510 -6.00 -16.21 -5.11
N TRP A 511 -5.45 -15.00 -4.97
CA TRP A 511 -6.12 -13.86 -4.31
C TRP A 511 -6.30 -12.65 -5.24
N GLN A 512 -7.44 -11.98 -5.09
CA GLN A 512 -7.65 -10.58 -5.50
C GLN A 512 -7.97 -9.74 -4.26
N VAL A 513 -7.63 -8.45 -4.31
CA VAL A 513 -7.80 -7.53 -3.20
C VAL A 513 -8.58 -6.31 -3.68
N MET A 514 -9.62 -5.92 -2.95
CA MET A 514 -10.29 -4.63 -3.12
C MET A 514 -10.37 -3.94 -1.76
N ILE A 515 -9.78 -2.74 -1.68
CA ILE A 515 -9.76 -1.96 -0.45
C ILE A 515 -10.40 -0.59 -0.66
N THR A 516 -10.99 -0.02 0.39
CA THR A 516 -11.26 1.41 0.47
C THR A 516 -10.17 2.05 1.31
N SER A 517 -9.70 3.25 0.96
CA SER A 517 -8.73 3.95 1.79
C SER A 517 -8.76 5.46 1.59
N HIS A 518 -8.47 6.16 2.68
CA HIS A 518 -8.16 7.59 2.72
C HIS A 518 -6.65 7.85 2.88
N SER A 519 -5.86 6.79 3.06
CA SER A 519 -4.42 6.90 3.25
C SER A 519 -3.68 6.80 1.91
N PRO A 520 -2.89 7.82 1.53
CA PRO A 520 -2.02 7.75 0.35
C PRO A 520 -0.95 6.65 0.50
N ILE A 521 -0.68 6.19 1.73
CA ILE A 521 0.33 5.16 2.01
C ILE A 521 -0.03 3.84 1.34
N PHE A 522 -1.32 3.48 1.23
CA PHE A 522 -1.76 2.23 0.58
C PHE A 522 -1.59 2.22 -0.94
N ILE A 523 -1.29 3.37 -1.54
CA ILE A 523 -1.04 3.51 -2.97
C ILE A 523 0.46 3.34 -3.22
N ASP A 524 0.82 2.35 -4.03
CA ASP A 524 2.19 2.13 -4.47
C ASP A 524 2.23 1.99 -6.00
N LEU A 525 2.50 3.11 -6.66
CA LEU A 525 2.57 3.20 -8.12
C LEU A 525 3.76 2.45 -8.72
N SER A 526 4.70 1.98 -7.91
CA SER A 526 5.84 1.18 -8.39
C SER A 526 5.48 -0.28 -8.69
N LYS A 527 4.26 -0.69 -8.38
CA LYS A 527 3.76 -2.06 -8.56
C LYS A 527 2.80 -2.12 -9.75
N ASP A 528 2.97 -3.13 -10.59
CA ASP A 528 2.29 -3.26 -11.89
C ASP A 528 0.86 -3.82 -11.82
N ASN A 529 0.36 -4.10 -10.61
CA ASN A 529 -0.87 -4.84 -10.41
C ASN A 529 -1.97 -4.02 -9.68
N THR A 530 -1.78 -2.70 -9.54
CA THR A 530 -2.69 -1.80 -8.83
C THR A 530 -3.56 -0.95 -9.75
N THR A 531 -4.87 -1.10 -9.63
CA THR A 531 -5.84 -0.14 -10.18
C THR A 531 -6.34 0.78 -9.06
N ILE A 532 -6.34 2.09 -9.33
CA ILE A 532 -6.89 3.10 -8.43
C ILE A 532 -8.17 3.64 -9.03
N VAL A 533 -9.25 3.57 -8.27
CA VAL A 533 -10.55 4.10 -8.69
C VAL A 533 -10.99 5.18 -7.72
N ARG A 534 -11.28 6.36 -8.26
CA ARG A 534 -11.94 7.41 -7.50
C ARG A 534 -13.43 7.19 -7.53
N VAL A 535 -14.04 7.27 -6.36
CA VAL A 535 -15.47 7.34 -6.19
C VAL A 535 -15.79 8.74 -5.67
N TYR A 536 -16.67 9.47 -6.35
CA TYR A 536 -17.02 10.85 -6.00
C TYR A 536 -18.50 11.11 -6.31
N ARG A 537 -19.01 12.26 -5.87
CA ARG A 537 -20.36 12.72 -6.25
C ARG A 537 -20.24 13.82 -7.30
N GLY A 538 -20.91 13.63 -8.44
CA GLY A 538 -20.94 14.58 -9.55
C GLY A 538 -21.78 15.82 -9.27
N GLU A 539 -21.92 16.69 -10.27
CA GLU A 539 -22.70 17.95 -10.16
C GLU A 539 -24.19 17.71 -9.82
N GLY A 540 -24.73 16.55 -10.20
CA GLY A 540 -26.08 16.09 -9.83
C GLY A 540 -26.18 15.39 -8.47
N ASN A 541 -25.10 15.38 -7.67
CA ASN A 541 -24.97 14.60 -6.43
C ASN A 541 -25.09 13.07 -6.60
N GLU A 542 -25.12 12.58 -7.84
CA GLU A 542 -25.05 11.16 -8.18
C GLU A 542 -23.65 10.62 -7.92
N VAL A 543 -23.56 9.35 -7.50
CA VAL A 543 -22.28 8.68 -7.29
C VAL A 543 -21.72 8.27 -8.64
N GLU A 544 -20.53 8.77 -8.93
CA GLU A 544 -19.75 8.48 -10.12
C GLU A 544 -18.44 7.82 -9.73
N SER A 545 -17.89 7.01 -10.63
CA SER A 545 -16.55 6.46 -10.49
C SER A 545 -15.71 6.75 -11.71
N THR A 546 -14.43 7.02 -11.48
CA THR A 546 -13.45 7.09 -12.57
C THR A 546 -12.19 6.33 -12.18
N THR A 547 -11.65 5.54 -13.11
CA THR A 547 -10.36 4.89 -12.91
C THR A 547 -9.27 5.96 -12.99
N LEU A 548 -8.65 6.29 -11.86
CA LEU A 548 -7.58 7.28 -11.81
C LEU A 548 -6.27 6.75 -12.36
N TYR A 549 -6.00 5.47 -12.12
CA TYR A 549 -4.73 4.88 -12.49
C TYR A 549 -4.91 3.41 -12.85
N ARG A 550 -4.32 3.04 -13.98
CA ARG A 550 -4.00 1.65 -14.30
C ARG A 550 -2.63 1.54 -14.98
N PRO A 551 -1.80 0.56 -14.60
CA PRO A 551 -0.50 0.32 -15.22
C PRO A 551 -0.56 0.19 -16.75
N THR A 552 -1.52 -0.58 -17.27
CA THR A 552 -1.68 -0.79 -18.73
C THR A 552 -2.05 0.47 -19.52
N ARG A 553 -2.67 1.47 -18.86
CA ARG A 553 -2.97 2.78 -19.47
C ARG A 553 -1.82 3.78 -19.29
N ALA A 554 -1.08 3.65 -18.18
CA ALA A 554 0.00 4.57 -17.81
C ALA A 554 1.20 4.48 -18.74
N LYS A 555 1.47 3.28 -19.27
CA LYS A 555 2.64 2.98 -20.09
C LYS A 555 3.93 3.46 -19.41
N LEU A 556 4.03 3.28 -18.09
CA LEU A 556 5.23 3.63 -17.32
C LEU A 556 6.37 2.69 -17.69
N ASP A 557 7.52 3.25 -18.07
CA ASP A 557 8.74 2.49 -18.28
C ASP A 557 9.44 2.14 -16.96
N ASP A 558 10.52 1.36 -17.00
CA ASP A 558 11.23 0.93 -15.79
C ASP A 558 11.85 2.11 -15.02
N ASP A 559 12.25 3.16 -15.73
CA ASP A 559 12.80 4.38 -15.11
C ASP A 559 11.71 5.17 -14.40
N ASP A 560 10.51 5.29 -15.00
CA ASP A 560 9.33 5.88 -14.35
C ASP A 560 9.01 5.14 -13.05
N LYS A 561 8.97 3.80 -13.08
CA LYS A 561 8.67 2.99 -11.88
C LYS A 561 9.71 3.21 -10.80
N LYS A 562 10.99 3.25 -11.17
CA LYS A 562 12.09 3.54 -10.23
C LYS A 562 11.97 4.94 -9.63
N ASN A 563 11.63 5.94 -10.44
CA ASN A 563 11.42 7.32 -10.01
C ASN A 563 10.23 7.44 -9.05
N LEU A 564 9.08 6.84 -9.38
CA LEU A 564 7.89 6.84 -8.52
C LEU A 564 8.12 6.04 -7.23
N LYS A 565 8.87 4.94 -7.29
CA LYS A 565 9.29 4.19 -6.10
C LYS A 565 10.14 5.06 -5.17
N MET A 566 11.11 5.76 -5.72
CA MET A 566 11.97 6.68 -4.97
C MET A 566 11.14 7.83 -4.38
N LEU A 567 10.21 8.39 -5.15
CA LEU A 567 9.31 9.44 -4.69
C LEU A 567 8.41 8.96 -3.54
N ASN A 568 7.84 7.75 -3.62
CA ASN A 568 7.05 7.16 -2.53
C ASN A 568 7.85 6.97 -1.23
N VAL A 569 9.17 6.74 -1.34
CA VAL A 569 10.07 6.63 -0.18
C VAL A 569 10.38 8.02 0.40
N CYS A 570 10.61 9.02 -0.45
CA CYS A 570 11.02 10.37 -0.06
C CYS A 570 9.84 11.29 0.33
N ASP A 571 8.66 11.06 -0.24
CA ASP A 571 7.43 11.80 0.03
C ASP A 571 6.22 10.85 0.09
N PRO A 572 5.88 10.32 1.28
CA PRO A 572 4.77 9.37 1.43
C PRO A 572 3.39 10.00 1.18
N TYR A 573 3.31 11.33 1.06
CA TYR A 573 2.07 12.07 0.82
C TYR A 573 1.91 12.50 -0.64
N VAL A 574 2.88 12.19 -1.52
CA VAL A 574 2.79 12.58 -2.93
C VAL A 574 1.47 12.10 -3.57
N ASN A 575 1.01 10.89 -3.20
CA ASN A 575 -0.22 10.29 -3.71
C ASN A 575 -1.52 10.98 -3.23
N GLU A 576 -1.44 12.07 -2.45
CA GLU A 576 -2.61 12.87 -2.09
C GLU A 576 -3.32 13.46 -3.31
N PHE A 577 -2.63 13.64 -4.43
CA PHE A 577 -3.24 14.12 -5.67
C PHE A 577 -4.36 13.23 -6.21
N PHE A 578 -4.43 11.94 -5.79
CA PHE A 578 -5.53 11.04 -6.16
C PHE A 578 -6.87 11.41 -5.50
N PHE A 579 -6.86 12.21 -4.42
CA PHE A 579 -8.08 12.60 -3.72
C PHE A 579 -8.78 13.82 -4.35
N GLY A 580 -8.13 14.53 -5.28
CA GLY A 580 -8.74 15.58 -6.11
C GLY A 580 -8.03 16.93 -6.05
N GLY A 581 -8.76 17.99 -6.42
CA GLY A 581 -8.28 19.38 -6.39
C GLY A 581 -7.71 19.90 -7.70
N ARG A 582 -7.40 21.20 -7.74
CA ARG A 582 -6.64 21.86 -8.81
C ARG A 582 -5.16 21.54 -8.60
N GLN A 583 -4.54 20.85 -9.55
CA GLN A 583 -3.19 20.31 -9.38
C GLN A 583 -2.12 21.17 -10.04
N ILE A 584 -1.02 21.38 -9.30
CA ILE A 584 0.20 22.02 -9.80
C ILE A 584 1.37 21.10 -9.46
N ILE A 585 2.17 20.72 -10.45
CA ILE A 585 3.47 20.07 -10.22
C ILE A 585 4.52 21.17 -10.06
N VAL A 586 5.31 21.09 -9.00
CA VAL A 586 6.46 21.98 -8.77
C VAL A 586 7.74 21.18 -8.67
N GLU A 587 8.86 21.81 -9.02
CA GLU A 587 10.17 21.16 -9.00
C GLU A 587 10.59 20.70 -7.59
N GLY A 588 10.51 21.57 -6.58
CA GLY A 588 11.09 21.28 -5.27
C GLY A 588 10.36 21.86 -4.05
N ASP A 589 11.07 21.87 -2.93
CA ASP A 589 10.55 22.28 -1.62
C ASP A 589 10.41 23.83 -1.51
N THR A 590 11.12 24.61 -2.33
CA THR A 590 11.04 26.08 -2.31
C THR A 590 9.68 26.54 -2.79
N GLU A 591 9.26 26.10 -3.99
CA GLU A 591 7.96 26.43 -4.58
C GLU A 591 6.83 25.92 -3.71
N TYR A 592 6.96 24.67 -3.22
CA TYR A 592 5.97 24.07 -2.34
C TYR A 592 5.78 24.87 -1.05
N THR A 593 6.88 25.29 -0.42
CA THR A 593 6.82 26.12 0.79
C THR A 593 6.17 27.45 0.50
N ALA A 594 6.58 28.13 -0.58
CA ALA A 594 6.05 29.41 -0.98
C ALA A 594 4.53 29.37 -1.23
N PHE A 595 4.07 28.40 -2.03
CA PHE A 595 2.65 28.25 -2.34
C PHE A 595 1.82 27.72 -1.16
N SER A 596 2.39 26.87 -0.31
CA SER A 596 1.70 26.39 0.90
C SER A 596 1.38 27.54 1.85
N ILE A 597 2.30 28.48 2.02
CA ILE A 597 2.07 29.67 2.86
C ILE A 597 0.96 30.54 2.28
N ILE A 598 0.98 30.80 0.96
CA ILE A 598 -0.09 31.56 0.31
C ILE A 598 -1.43 30.84 0.44
N ARG A 599 -1.46 29.50 0.27
CA ARG A 599 -2.66 28.70 0.50
C ARG A 599 -3.19 28.88 1.92
N ASP A 600 -2.32 28.86 2.93
CA ASP A 600 -2.71 29.01 4.34
C ASP A 600 -3.19 30.45 4.66
N MET A 601 -2.62 31.46 4.01
CA MET A 601 -3.06 32.86 4.11
C MET A 601 -4.42 33.12 3.46
N TYR A 602 -4.75 32.39 2.39
CA TYR A 602 -5.98 32.57 1.58
C TYR A 602 -6.74 31.24 1.47
N LEU A 603 -7.06 30.62 2.61
CA LEU A 603 -7.62 29.26 2.67
C LEU A 603 -8.89 29.09 1.84
N ASP A 604 -9.80 30.08 1.85
CA ASP A 604 -11.06 29.99 1.10
C ASP A 604 -10.87 29.98 -0.43
N GLU A 605 -9.83 30.67 -0.93
CA GLU A 605 -9.50 30.73 -2.36
C GLU A 605 -8.78 29.48 -2.85
N TYR A 606 -8.01 28.80 -1.98
CA TYR A 606 -7.08 27.74 -2.35
C TYR A 606 -7.28 26.40 -1.63
N LYS A 607 -8.40 26.21 -0.91
CA LYS A 607 -8.71 24.96 -0.17
C LYS A 607 -8.64 23.68 -0.99
N ASP A 608 -8.88 23.78 -2.30
CA ASP A 608 -8.89 22.67 -3.25
C ASP A 608 -7.60 22.60 -4.09
N VAL A 609 -6.57 23.39 -3.77
CA VAL A 609 -5.30 23.39 -4.52
C VAL A 609 -4.33 22.36 -3.96
N GLN A 610 -3.83 21.51 -4.86
CA GLN A 610 -2.83 20.48 -4.57
C GLN A 610 -1.50 20.84 -5.23
N ILE A 611 -0.47 21.01 -4.40
CA ILE A 611 0.89 21.35 -4.84
C ILE A 611 1.73 20.07 -4.72
N ILE A 612 2.12 19.52 -5.86
CA ILE A 612 2.79 18.23 -5.97
C ILE A 612 4.29 18.47 -6.16
N ARG A 613 5.09 18.06 -5.19
CA ARG A 613 6.55 18.17 -5.24
C ARG A 613 7.13 17.03 -6.07
N ALA A 614 7.78 17.36 -7.17
CA ALA A 614 8.53 16.37 -7.94
C ALA A 614 9.84 15.97 -7.26
N ARG A 615 10.41 16.82 -6.39
CA ARG A 615 11.75 16.63 -5.78
C ARG A 615 12.85 16.52 -6.85
N GLY A 616 12.73 17.34 -7.88
CA GLY A 616 13.67 17.44 -9.00
C GLY A 616 13.02 17.22 -10.37
N LYS A 617 13.63 17.80 -11.41
CA LYS A 617 13.09 17.80 -12.77
C LYS A 617 12.88 16.42 -13.39
N GLY A 618 13.71 15.45 -13.04
CA GLY A 618 13.66 14.11 -13.64
C GLY A 618 12.37 13.33 -13.33
N ILE A 619 11.66 13.70 -12.24
CA ILE A 619 10.45 13.01 -11.78
C ILE A 619 9.17 13.65 -12.38
N ILE A 620 9.25 14.91 -12.83
CA ILE A 620 8.12 15.66 -13.40
C ILE A 620 7.41 14.87 -14.52
N PRO A 621 8.12 14.30 -15.52
CA PRO A 621 7.47 13.54 -16.59
C PRO A 621 6.68 12.33 -16.07
N SER A 622 7.22 11.60 -15.11
CA SER A 622 6.57 10.43 -14.51
C SER A 622 5.29 10.82 -13.76
N LEU A 623 5.30 11.93 -13.01
CA LEU A 623 4.10 12.47 -12.37
C LEU A 623 3.07 12.94 -13.40
N ALA A 624 3.51 13.60 -14.47
CA ALA A 624 2.63 14.07 -15.53
C ALA A 624 1.92 12.91 -16.25
N LYS A 625 2.63 11.81 -16.55
CA LYS A 625 2.03 10.56 -17.10
C LYS A 625 0.91 10.02 -16.21
N VAL A 626 1.06 10.09 -14.88
CA VAL A 626 0.04 9.66 -13.91
C VAL A 626 -1.14 10.64 -13.89
N LEU A 627 -0.91 11.95 -13.77
CA LEU A 627 -1.98 12.96 -13.73
C LEU A 627 -2.81 12.98 -15.02
N LEU A 628 -2.19 12.77 -16.19
CA LEU A 628 -2.88 12.73 -17.48
C LEU A 628 -4.00 11.69 -17.55
N GLN A 629 -3.97 10.65 -16.71
CA GLN A 629 -5.05 9.67 -16.66
C GLN A 629 -6.36 10.21 -16.10
N PHE A 630 -6.33 11.25 -15.25
CA PHE A 630 -7.53 11.65 -14.50
C PHE A 630 -7.70 13.15 -14.27
N SER A 631 -6.63 13.94 -14.31
CA SER A 631 -6.68 15.39 -14.09
C SER A 631 -7.31 16.08 -15.27
N LYS A 632 -8.39 16.85 -15.08
CA LYS A 632 -8.98 17.64 -16.19
C LYS A 632 -7.95 18.55 -16.84
N GLN A 633 -7.21 19.29 -16.01
CA GLN A 633 -6.08 20.14 -16.42
C GLN A 633 -5.11 20.26 -15.24
N PHE A 634 -3.82 20.39 -15.52
CA PHE A 634 -2.80 20.69 -14.51
C PHE A 634 -1.66 21.52 -15.10
N THR A 635 -0.95 22.23 -14.23
CA THR A 635 0.18 23.09 -14.62
C THR A 635 1.46 22.55 -14.02
N ILE A 636 2.55 22.57 -14.79
CA ILE A 636 3.89 22.22 -14.36
C ILE A 636 4.69 23.51 -14.22
N LEU A 637 5.20 23.78 -13.02
CA LEU A 637 6.17 24.83 -12.74
C LEU A 637 7.55 24.22 -12.52
N HIS A 638 8.55 24.71 -13.24
CA HIS A 638 9.95 24.35 -13.02
C HIS A 638 10.88 25.54 -13.29
N ASP A 639 12.16 25.39 -13.00
CA ASP A 639 13.15 26.41 -13.32
C ASP A 639 13.65 26.26 -14.75
N THR A 640 14.08 27.34 -15.42
CA THR A 640 14.78 27.16 -16.70
C THR A 640 16.15 26.51 -16.50
N ASP A 641 16.82 26.81 -15.39
CA ASP A 641 18.27 26.67 -15.21
C ASP A 641 19.09 27.42 -16.27
N SER A 642 20.42 27.42 -16.13
CA SER A 642 21.35 27.91 -17.14
C SER A 642 21.78 26.78 -18.09
N PRO A 643 21.95 27.03 -19.41
CA PRO A 643 22.40 26.01 -20.37
C PRO A 643 23.77 25.40 -20.05
N LEU A 644 24.65 26.21 -19.46
CA LEU A 644 25.99 25.82 -19.04
C LEU A 644 26.11 25.90 -17.51
N THR A 645 26.82 24.93 -16.96
CA THR A 645 27.31 24.96 -15.57
C THR A 645 28.36 26.07 -15.41
N GLY A 646 28.68 26.46 -14.17
CA GLY A 646 29.75 27.42 -13.90
C GLY A 646 31.14 27.00 -14.42
N ALA A 647 31.31 25.72 -14.81
CA ALA A 647 32.52 25.19 -15.43
C ALA A 647 32.47 25.18 -16.98
N GLY A 648 31.45 25.79 -17.60
CA GLY A 648 31.28 25.87 -19.06
C GLY A 648 30.85 24.55 -19.73
N LYS A 649 30.47 23.53 -18.94
CA LYS A 649 29.92 22.26 -19.46
C LYS A 649 28.40 22.34 -19.54
N GLY A 650 27.77 21.61 -20.45
CA GLY A 650 26.31 21.51 -20.55
C GLY A 650 25.68 21.11 -19.22
N ASN A 651 24.64 21.84 -18.82
CA ASN A 651 23.93 21.61 -17.57
C ASN A 651 22.88 20.51 -17.74
N PRO A 652 22.97 19.38 -17.02
CA PRO A 652 21.97 18.32 -17.09
C PRO A 652 20.55 18.80 -16.74
N ALA A 653 20.43 19.77 -15.82
CA ALA A 653 19.14 20.31 -15.39
C ALA A 653 18.46 21.13 -16.51
N TRP A 654 19.25 21.84 -17.33
CA TRP A 654 18.78 22.46 -18.57
C TRP A 654 18.31 21.40 -19.59
N GLY A 655 19.13 20.35 -19.79
CA GLY A 655 18.79 19.26 -20.71
C GLY A 655 17.46 18.59 -20.37
N MET A 656 17.10 18.53 -19.08
CA MET A 656 15.85 17.93 -18.62
C MET A 656 14.59 18.72 -19.04
N ASN A 657 14.73 20.00 -19.41
CA ASN A 657 13.63 20.77 -19.97
C ASN A 657 13.11 20.12 -21.26
N GLY A 658 13.98 19.53 -22.09
CA GLY A 658 13.57 18.78 -23.28
C GLY A 658 12.70 17.56 -22.94
N THR A 659 13.03 16.86 -21.86
CA THR A 659 12.23 15.74 -21.36
C THR A 659 10.88 16.21 -20.81
N ILE A 660 10.83 17.34 -20.10
CA ILE A 660 9.57 17.95 -19.64
C ILE A 660 8.70 18.34 -20.83
N ALA A 661 9.27 18.92 -21.89
CA ALA A 661 8.55 19.27 -23.12
C ALA A 661 7.88 18.05 -23.78
N SER A 662 8.49 16.86 -23.66
CA SER A 662 7.94 15.63 -24.23
C SER A 662 6.58 15.25 -23.63
N VAL A 663 6.24 15.73 -22.43
CA VAL A 663 4.92 15.54 -21.80
C VAL A 663 3.79 16.08 -22.69
N LEU A 664 4.02 17.18 -23.41
CA LEU A 664 3.03 17.77 -24.33
C LEU A 664 2.72 16.88 -25.53
N LYS A 665 3.59 15.90 -25.83
CA LYS A 665 3.44 14.94 -26.93
C LYS A 665 2.72 13.65 -26.50
N LEU A 666 2.38 13.51 -25.23
CA LEU A 666 1.68 12.33 -24.72
C LEU A 666 0.21 12.32 -25.13
N ASP A 667 -0.35 11.10 -25.21
CA ASP A 667 -1.78 10.90 -25.47
C ASP A 667 -2.63 11.69 -24.46
N ASN A 668 -3.60 12.47 -24.96
CA ASN A 668 -4.49 13.32 -24.17
C ASN A 668 -3.83 14.49 -23.39
N ALA A 669 -2.64 14.94 -23.79
CA ALA A 669 -1.99 16.10 -23.17
C ALA A 669 -2.50 17.45 -23.71
N GLU A 670 -2.97 17.48 -24.95
CA GLU A 670 -3.42 18.70 -25.62
C GLU A 670 -4.54 19.41 -24.83
N GLY A 671 -4.34 20.69 -24.54
CA GLY A 671 -5.26 21.51 -23.74
C GLY A 671 -5.33 21.16 -22.25
N ARG A 672 -4.68 20.08 -21.80
CA ARG A 672 -4.72 19.59 -20.40
C ARG A 672 -3.45 19.89 -19.61
N VAL A 673 -2.32 20.10 -20.27
CA VAL A 673 -1.03 20.38 -19.63
C VAL A 673 -0.57 21.79 -19.99
N ARG A 674 -0.17 22.56 -18.98
CA ARG A 674 0.50 23.85 -19.17
C ARG A 674 1.92 23.77 -18.60
N LEU A 675 2.91 24.24 -19.36
CA LEU A 675 4.30 24.34 -18.90
C LEU A 675 4.64 25.79 -18.61
N VAL A 676 5.02 26.08 -17.37
CA VAL A 676 5.46 27.40 -16.93
C VAL A 676 6.86 27.25 -16.34
N ALA A 677 7.78 28.13 -16.73
CA ALA A 677 9.13 28.15 -16.20
C ALA A 677 9.46 29.49 -15.52
N CYS A 678 10.13 29.41 -14.37
CA CYS A 678 10.79 30.56 -13.74
C CYS A 678 12.14 30.79 -14.43
N ARG A 679 12.37 32.02 -14.92
CA ARG A 679 13.68 32.39 -15.49
C ARG A 679 14.78 32.18 -14.45
N THR A 680 15.85 31.51 -14.87
CA THR A 680 16.98 31.04 -14.06
C THR A 680 16.56 30.11 -12.92
N CYS A 681 15.97 30.65 -11.86
CA CYS A 681 15.39 29.89 -10.76
C CYS A 681 14.25 30.66 -10.08
N PHE A 682 13.40 29.93 -9.34
CA PHE A 682 12.25 30.50 -8.62
C PHE A 682 12.60 31.71 -7.74
N GLU A 683 13.69 31.62 -6.96
CA GLU A 683 14.06 32.70 -6.03
C GLU A 683 14.47 33.97 -6.77
N THR A 684 15.21 33.83 -7.87
CA THR A 684 15.61 34.97 -8.69
C THR A 684 14.41 35.55 -9.41
N ALA A 685 13.53 34.71 -9.96
CA ALA A 685 12.35 35.14 -10.68
C ALA A 685 11.39 35.97 -9.82
N LEU A 686 11.12 35.54 -8.58
CA LEU A 686 10.14 36.20 -7.71
C LEU A 686 10.74 37.21 -6.75
N PHE A 687 11.94 36.96 -6.22
CA PHE A 687 12.54 37.79 -5.17
C PHE A 687 13.72 38.63 -5.67
N GLY A 688 14.15 38.43 -6.92
CA GLY A 688 15.28 39.14 -7.55
C GLY A 688 16.66 38.78 -6.97
N ILE A 689 16.73 37.75 -6.11
CA ILE A 689 17.97 37.35 -5.43
C ILE A 689 18.10 35.84 -5.50
N GLU A 690 19.24 35.36 -5.98
CA GLU A 690 19.60 33.95 -5.93
C GLU A 690 19.94 33.56 -4.48
N SER A 691 19.24 32.57 -3.93
CA SER A 691 19.57 32.00 -2.63
C SER A 691 20.30 30.67 -2.81
N LYS A 692 21.50 30.54 -2.24
CA LYS A 692 22.29 29.29 -2.35
C LYS A 692 22.05 28.32 -1.19
N ASP A 693 21.70 28.84 -0.02
CA ASP A 693 21.47 28.05 1.19
C ASP A 693 20.04 28.25 1.71
N GLU A 694 19.48 27.21 2.34
CA GLU A 694 18.19 27.23 3.05
C GLU A 694 17.03 27.86 2.25
N LYS A 695 16.99 27.59 0.94
CA LYS A 695 16.01 28.16 0.00
C LYS A 695 14.56 28.11 0.52
N PRO A 696 14.03 26.98 1.04
CA PRO A 696 12.65 26.93 1.51
C PRO A 696 12.40 27.83 2.74
N TYR A 697 13.32 27.84 3.70
CA TYR A 697 13.20 28.68 4.90
C TYR A 697 13.27 30.17 4.57
N ARG A 698 14.15 30.56 3.64
CA ARG A 698 14.26 31.95 3.21
C ARG A 698 13.03 32.41 2.43
N ALA A 699 12.48 31.56 1.57
CA ALA A 699 11.20 31.83 0.92
C ALA A 699 10.09 32.04 1.96
N PHE A 700 10.03 31.19 2.99
CA PHE A 700 9.09 31.32 4.10
C PHE A 700 9.22 32.66 4.83
N VAL A 701 10.42 32.99 5.32
CA VAL A 701 10.67 34.24 6.06
C VAL A 701 10.33 35.45 5.21
N ARG A 702 10.63 35.42 3.91
CA ARG A 702 10.39 36.55 3.02
C ARG A 702 8.92 36.77 2.76
N ILE A 703 8.15 35.72 2.47
CA ILE A 703 6.70 35.82 2.26
C ILE A 703 5.97 36.31 3.51
N GLN A 704 6.43 35.91 4.71
CA GLN A 704 5.81 36.39 5.95
C GLN A 704 6.10 37.86 6.28
N ASN A 705 7.28 38.35 5.94
CA ASN A 705 7.74 39.69 6.36
C ASN A 705 7.67 40.76 5.26
N ASP A 706 7.49 40.37 3.99
CA ASP A 706 7.43 41.27 2.84
C ASP A 706 6.15 41.03 2.03
N ALA A 707 5.20 41.97 2.15
CA ALA A 707 3.92 41.92 1.47
C ALA A 707 4.07 41.94 -0.06
N GLU A 708 5.07 42.62 -0.62
CA GLU A 708 5.31 42.66 -2.07
C GLU A 708 5.76 41.29 -2.57
N SER A 709 6.64 40.61 -1.83
CA SER A 709 7.05 39.23 -2.12
C SER A 709 5.87 38.26 -2.03
N ALA A 710 5.01 38.40 -1.02
CA ALA A 710 3.80 37.59 -0.90
C ALA A 710 2.84 37.79 -2.09
N GLU A 711 2.64 39.04 -2.52
CA GLU A 711 1.80 39.38 -3.67
C GLU A 711 2.34 38.77 -4.97
N LYS A 712 3.66 38.80 -5.20
CA LYS A 712 4.29 38.16 -6.36
C LYS A 712 4.09 36.65 -6.40
N VAL A 713 4.24 35.98 -5.25
CA VAL A 713 4.00 34.52 -5.15
C VAL A 713 2.52 34.20 -5.35
N LYS A 714 1.61 35.01 -4.79
CA LYS A 714 0.16 34.86 -5.02
C LYS A 714 -0.20 35.04 -6.49
N ALA A 715 0.33 36.08 -7.15
CA ALA A 715 0.09 36.34 -8.57
C ALA A 715 0.58 35.17 -9.45
N LEU A 716 1.74 34.58 -9.13
CA LEU A 716 2.19 33.36 -9.80
C LEU A 716 1.21 32.20 -9.57
N LEU A 717 0.80 31.95 -8.32
CA LEU A 717 -0.13 30.87 -8.01
C LEU A 717 -1.47 31.03 -8.74
N ASP A 718 -2.02 32.26 -8.77
CA ASP A 718 -3.23 32.60 -9.52
C ASP A 718 -3.07 32.31 -11.01
N TYR A 719 -1.93 32.68 -11.61
CA TYR A 719 -1.62 32.39 -13.02
C TYR A 719 -1.49 30.89 -13.34
N LEU A 720 -0.89 30.12 -12.43
CA LEU A 720 -0.74 28.67 -12.59
C LEU A 720 -2.10 27.96 -12.55
N LEU A 721 -3.04 28.48 -11.76
CA LEU A 721 -4.40 27.95 -11.63
C LEU A 721 -5.35 28.44 -12.73
N ASP A 722 -5.14 29.65 -13.26
CA ASP A 722 -5.99 30.29 -14.25
C ASP A 722 -5.15 31.13 -15.24
N ALA A 723 -5.09 30.67 -16.49
CA ALA A 723 -4.32 31.32 -17.56
C ALA A 723 -4.81 32.74 -17.91
N SER A 724 -6.03 33.12 -17.50
CA SER A 724 -6.56 34.48 -17.73
C SER A 724 -5.96 35.53 -16.80
N LYS A 725 -5.28 35.11 -15.72
CA LYS A 725 -4.63 36.00 -14.75
C LYS A 725 -3.34 36.59 -15.33
N PRO A 726 -2.86 37.74 -14.81
CA PRO A 726 -1.62 38.34 -15.30
C PRO A 726 -0.41 37.45 -14.97
N LYS A 727 0.36 37.11 -16.02
CA LYS A 727 1.62 36.36 -15.87
C LYS A 727 2.69 37.21 -15.18
N PRO A 728 3.41 36.69 -14.16
CA PRO A 728 4.57 37.37 -13.60
C PRO A 728 5.68 37.59 -14.65
N GLY A 729 6.33 38.76 -14.63
CA GLY A 729 7.27 39.18 -15.68
C GLY A 729 8.47 38.25 -15.90
N ASN A 730 8.97 37.61 -14.83
CA ASN A 730 10.11 36.68 -14.87
C ASN A 730 9.69 35.21 -15.03
N CYS A 731 8.43 34.95 -15.35
CA CYS A 731 7.92 33.62 -15.66
C CYS A 731 7.51 33.54 -17.13
N LEU A 732 7.67 32.37 -17.73
CA LEU A 732 7.32 32.15 -19.13
C LEU A 732 6.48 30.87 -19.28
N GLU A 733 5.41 30.96 -20.06
CA GLU A 733 4.65 29.79 -20.50
C GLU A 733 5.20 29.39 -21.86
N TRP A 734 5.44 28.09 -22.05
CA TRP A 734 6.20 27.60 -23.19
C TRP A 734 5.69 26.25 -23.68
N THR A 735 5.94 25.97 -24.95
CA THR A 735 5.59 24.72 -25.63
C THR A 735 6.77 24.12 -26.40
N ALA A 736 7.83 24.91 -26.62
CA ALA A 736 9.01 24.52 -27.38
C ALA A 736 10.27 25.06 -26.67
N ILE A 737 11.36 24.28 -26.68
CA ILE A 737 12.56 24.56 -25.88
C ILE A 737 13.26 25.85 -26.32
N GLU A 738 13.11 26.22 -27.59
CA GLU A 738 13.65 27.44 -28.19
C GLU A 738 13.12 28.70 -27.49
N GLN A 739 11.91 28.65 -26.95
CA GLN A 739 11.31 29.75 -26.17
C GLN A 739 11.99 29.96 -24.81
N LEU A 740 12.65 28.92 -24.27
CA LEU A 740 13.46 29.02 -23.06
C LEU A 740 14.83 29.64 -23.37
N GLU A 741 15.41 29.31 -24.54
CA GLU A 741 16.70 29.85 -25.01
C GLU A 741 16.63 31.35 -25.27
N GLU A 742 15.54 31.84 -25.85
CA GLU A 742 15.30 33.27 -26.08
C GLU A 742 15.05 34.06 -24.78
N ALA A 743 14.77 33.37 -23.67
CA ALA A 743 14.44 33.97 -22.38
C ALA A 743 15.60 33.91 -21.35
N GLY A 744 16.64 33.12 -21.63
CA GLY A 744 17.77 32.82 -20.74
C GLY A 744 18.86 33.87 -20.69
#